data_AF-A0A5Q0EKH4-F1
#
_entry.id   AF-A0A5Q0EKH4-F1
#
_cell.length_a   1.000
_cell.length_b   1.000
_cell.length_c   1.000
_cell.angle_alpha   90.00
_cell.angle_beta   90.00
_cell.angle_gamma   90.00
#
_symmetry.space_group_name_H-M   'P 1'
#
loop_
_entity.id
_entity.type
_entity.pdbx_description
1 polymer ?
#
loop_
_entity_poly.entity_id
_entity_poly.type
_entity_poly.pdbx_seq_one_letter_code
_entity_poly.pdbx_strand_id
1 'polypeptide(L)'
;MFKTLPLWANIMIGYGISLVLVVAGMLSSGLSNMRETIEIAERAELKQQAETMLSAVARETRMAEAMSALLANMPEVQQRFAEDDRDWLREQLVPAYKVLEKDYGARQFQFHRPPATSWLRLHKPEKFGDDLSSFRHSVVNTNAKQTPTRGLETGVAGLGARGIVPVFHLGRHLGSLEFGMSFGQAFFDEIKAKRGLDAGLHIQRKDGFQTFAATFPEKAPLLKTGLFDRVMQGEDHYSTSQLGNTPVAIYATRVLDYSGAPLGVLEVAMDRSHYLALLKRSSANAWTIGFLALLLGLAGALLTAQRLNKRIRTVVDGVNQVAAGDLTRPILDDGSDEIGVLAKAAEGMRRQLHDLVASMEQNAAQVLQAAQEITASVDNQAATSSEMSSSVSEITSTMEELSASSSQIAENSESVVNIANRTFENAQSGADAMQVMVDYMRDIRQDNQDSIQEILNLGQKSKEISKVMEIINTVADQTKLIAFNAALEASSAGEAGRRFGVVAAEIRRLADNVTQSTGEIETKVNEIQDSISRLVVTSEKGAKGIEEGMQASGRTAERLNGLVEDASQSADSAQQISLSTQQQKTASKQVVTALREIVSASSNTAEAIRRISTISREMATLSSSLKQEVEVFTLNSEAGEATPAANAGH
;
A
#
# COMPACT_ATOMS: atom_id res chain seq x y z
N MET A 1 -11.37 23.72 30.20
CA MET A 1 -12.44 24.50 29.55
C MET A 1 -12.43 24.38 28.01
N PHE A 2 -11.27 24.25 27.35
CA PHE A 2 -11.17 24.21 25.87
C PHE A 2 -11.53 22.89 25.17
N LYS A 3 -11.83 21.79 25.87
CA LYS A 3 -12.11 20.48 25.26
C LYS A 3 -13.53 20.30 24.71
N THR A 4 -14.49 21.11 25.16
CA THR A 4 -15.92 21.00 24.77
C THR A 4 -16.36 22.10 23.80
N LEU A 5 -15.48 23.04 23.48
CA LEU A 5 -15.75 24.15 22.58
C LEU A 5 -15.27 23.80 21.16
N PRO A 6 -16.02 24.17 20.12
CA PRO A 6 -15.60 23.94 18.75
C PRO A 6 -14.30 24.71 18.44
N LEU A 7 -13.46 24.15 17.58
CA LEU A 7 -12.09 24.64 17.30
C LEU A 7 -12.07 26.16 16.99
N TRP A 8 -13.07 26.65 16.26
CA TRP A 8 -13.19 28.07 15.94
C TRP A 8 -13.37 28.96 17.17
N ALA A 9 -14.08 28.49 18.21
CA ALA A 9 -14.29 29.25 19.44
C ALA A 9 -13.00 29.34 20.28
N ASN A 10 -12.17 28.29 20.28
CA ASN A 10 -10.89 28.29 20.97
C ASN A 10 -9.89 29.27 20.32
N ILE A 11 -9.83 29.28 18.99
CA ILE A 11 -9.01 30.23 18.22
C ILE A 11 -9.46 31.67 18.51
N MET A 12 -10.76 31.92 18.53
CA MET A 12 -11.34 33.24 18.82
C MET A 12 -10.99 33.75 20.23
N ILE A 13 -11.07 32.89 21.25
CA ILE A 13 -10.75 33.27 22.63
C ILE A 13 -9.26 33.62 22.76
N GLY A 14 -8.37 32.81 22.18
CA GLY A 14 -6.93 33.07 22.21
C GLY A 14 -6.52 34.35 21.49
N TYR A 15 -6.99 34.54 20.24
CA TYR A 15 -6.69 35.73 19.47
C TYR A 15 -7.28 37.00 20.09
N GLY A 16 -8.53 36.94 20.56
CA GLY A 16 -9.21 38.07 21.18
C GLY A 16 -8.48 38.58 22.43
N ILE A 17 -8.06 37.68 23.33
CA ILE A 17 -7.32 38.06 24.54
C ILE A 17 -5.97 38.68 24.18
N SER A 18 -5.24 38.11 23.21
CA SER A 18 -3.94 38.63 22.80
C SER A 18 -4.03 40.03 22.17
N LEU A 19 -5.04 40.27 21.32
CA LEU A 19 -5.26 41.54 20.66
C LEU A 19 -5.61 42.66 21.65
N VAL A 20 -6.47 42.36 22.64
CA VAL A 20 -6.82 43.32 23.70
C VAL A 20 -5.58 43.73 24.50
N LEU A 21 -4.74 42.77 24.90
CA LEU A 21 -3.53 43.04 25.68
C LEU A 21 -2.52 43.91 24.91
N VAL A 22 -2.31 43.63 23.61
CA VAL A 22 -1.38 44.40 22.77
C VAL A 22 -1.89 45.83 22.56
N VAL A 23 -3.16 46.01 22.21
CA VAL A 23 -3.75 47.34 22.01
C VAL A 23 -3.73 48.16 23.30
N ALA A 24 -4.07 47.55 24.44
CA ALA A 24 -4.01 48.22 25.74
C ALA A 24 -2.57 48.65 26.11
N GLY A 25 -1.59 47.77 25.87
CA GLY A 25 -0.17 48.07 26.12
C GLY A 25 0.36 49.21 25.25
N MET A 26 0.05 49.21 23.95
CA MET A 26 0.49 50.27 23.02
C MET A 26 -0.14 51.62 23.34
N LEU A 27 -1.42 51.66 23.70
CA LEU A 27 -2.10 52.91 24.11
C LEU A 27 -1.50 53.49 25.39
N SER A 28 -1.28 52.64 26.40
CA SER A 28 -0.68 53.05 27.67
C SER A 28 0.75 53.59 27.49
N SER A 29 1.56 52.90 26.68
CA SER A 29 2.94 53.31 26.35
C SER A 29 2.98 54.63 25.54
N GLY A 30 2.13 54.78 24.53
CA GLY A 30 2.08 56.01 23.73
C GLY A 30 1.65 57.25 24.53
N LEU A 31 0.66 57.09 25.41
CA LEU A 31 0.17 58.18 26.27
C LEU A 31 1.17 58.59 27.35
N SER A 32 1.94 57.64 27.90
CA SER A 32 2.99 57.93 28.89
C SER A 32 4.17 58.67 28.26
N ASN A 33 4.72 58.18 27.14
CA ASN A 33 5.82 58.83 26.42
C ASN A 33 5.50 60.28 26.04
N MET A 34 4.27 60.54 25.62
CA MET A 34 3.85 61.88 25.21
C MET A 34 3.72 62.86 26.40
N ARG A 35 3.29 62.38 27.57
CA ARG A 35 3.28 63.22 28.79
C ARG A 35 4.69 63.61 29.21
N GLU A 36 5.61 62.65 29.19
CA GLU A 36 7.02 62.88 29.52
C GLU A 36 7.67 63.87 28.55
N THR A 37 7.43 63.73 27.25
CA THR A 37 7.96 64.65 26.22
C THR A 37 7.47 66.08 26.44
N ILE A 38 6.21 66.26 26.83
CA ILE A 38 5.63 67.59 27.10
C ILE A 38 6.25 68.22 28.35
N GLU A 39 6.46 67.45 29.42
CA GLU A 39 7.11 67.97 30.63
C GLU A 39 8.55 68.42 30.35
N ILE A 40 9.29 67.66 29.54
CA ILE A 40 10.63 68.04 29.09
C ILE A 40 10.60 69.35 28.29
N ALA A 41 9.66 69.48 27.35
CA ALA A 41 9.49 70.70 26.54
C ALA A 41 9.12 71.91 27.40
N GLU A 42 8.16 71.76 28.32
CA GLU A 42 7.72 72.82 29.23
C GLU A 42 8.89 73.32 30.12
N ARG A 43 9.69 72.40 30.65
CA ARG A 43 10.85 72.73 31.49
C ARG A 43 11.95 73.44 30.71
N ALA A 44 12.23 73.01 29.48
CA ALA A 44 13.25 73.62 28.63
C ALA A 44 12.90 75.06 28.25
N GLU A 45 11.64 75.30 27.86
CA GLU A 45 11.13 76.62 27.48
C GLU A 45 11.19 77.61 28.66
N LEU A 46 10.71 77.20 29.83
CA LEU A 46 10.75 78.05 31.02
C LEU A 46 12.18 78.35 31.51
N LYS A 47 13.08 77.37 31.43
CA LYS A 47 14.50 77.58 31.77
C LYS A 47 15.13 78.64 30.86
N GLN A 48 14.89 78.55 29.55
CA GLN A 48 15.35 79.54 28.58
C GLN A 48 14.81 80.94 28.88
N GLN A 49 13.55 81.03 29.30
CA GLN A 49 12.92 82.30 29.71
C GLN A 49 13.53 82.87 31.00
N ALA A 50 13.86 82.04 31.99
CA ALA A 50 14.55 82.46 33.21
C ALA A 50 15.97 82.97 32.92
N GLU A 51 16.75 82.26 32.10
CA GLU A 51 18.09 82.70 31.66
C GLU A 51 18.04 84.03 30.90
N THR A 52 17.00 84.22 30.09
CA THR A 52 16.72 85.47 29.38
C THR A 52 16.52 86.63 30.36
N MET A 53 15.76 86.41 31.43
CA MET A 53 15.49 87.42 32.44
C MET A 53 16.76 87.76 33.24
N LEU A 54 17.53 86.75 33.66
CA LEU A 54 18.83 86.94 34.31
C LEU A 54 19.82 87.70 33.41
N SER A 55 19.82 87.42 32.09
CA SER A 55 20.66 88.13 31.12
C SER A 55 20.28 89.59 30.97
N ALA A 56 18.99 89.92 31.07
CA ALA A 56 18.51 91.31 31.09
C ALA A 56 19.01 92.05 32.35
N VAL A 57 18.98 91.40 33.52
CA VAL A 57 19.57 91.95 34.76
C VAL A 57 21.07 92.19 34.61
N ALA A 58 21.79 91.21 34.03
CA ALA A 58 23.23 91.33 33.79
C ALA A 58 23.57 92.47 32.80
N ARG A 59 22.68 92.76 31.85
CA ARG A 59 22.85 93.90 30.93
C ARG A 59 22.76 95.24 31.68
N GLU A 60 21.78 95.41 32.57
CA GLU A 60 21.65 96.65 33.36
C GLU A 60 22.87 96.92 34.24
N THR A 61 23.39 95.89 34.92
CA THR A 61 24.60 96.02 35.75
C THR A 61 25.87 96.29 34.95
N ARG A 62 26.00 95.71 33.75
CA ARG A 62 27.10 96.03 32.81
C ARG A 62 27.03 97.46 32.28
N MET A 63 25.84 97.96 31.99
CA MET A 63 25.65 99.34 31.55
C MET A 63 26.08 100.33 32.63
N ALA A 64 25.69 100.07 33.89
CA ALA A 64 26.12 100.83 35.05
C ALA A 64 27.65 100.87 35.20
N GLU A 65 28.32 99.73 35.02
CA GLU A 65 29.77 99.63 35.09
C GLU A 65 30.45 100.40 33.96
N ALA A 66 29.97 100.26 32.71
CA ALA A 66 30.53 100.95 31.55
C ALA A 66 30.45 102.47 31.70
N MET A 67 29.30 102.98 32.17
CA MET A 67 29.13 104.41 32.47
C MET A 67 30.08 104.88 33.56
N SER A 68 30.29 104.05 34.59
CA SER A 68 31.22 104.35 35.66
C SER A 68 32.66 104.36 35.19
N ALA A 69 33.05 103.39 34.36
CA ALA A 69 34.39 103.26 33.82
C ALA A 69 34.77 104.43 32.91
N LEU A 70 33.83 104.87 32.07
CA LEU A 70 34.05 105.99 31.16
C LEU A 70 34.45 107.25 31.94
N LEU A 71 33.70 107.60 32.98
CA LEU A 71 33.95 108.81 33.77
C LEU A 71 35.11 108.65 34.75
N ALA A 72 35.28 107.46 35.36
CA ALA A 72 36.38 107.19 36.29
C ALA A 72 37.78 107.28 35.63
N ASN A 73 37.84 107.17 34.30
CA ASN A 73 39.07 107.21 33.51
C ASN A 73 39.26 108.52 32.73
N MET A 74 38.40 109.54 32.91
CA MET A 74 38.62 110.86 32.33
C MET A 74 39.71 111.61 33.11
N PRO A 75 40.81 112.07 32.48
CA PRO A 75 41.91 112.75 33.17
C PRO A 75 41.46 113.94 34.01
N GLU A 76 40.54 114.75 33.49
CA GLU A 76 40.00 115.94 34.16
C GLU A 76 39.18 115.55 35.40
N VAL A 77 38.39 114.48 35.32
CA VAL A 77 37.62 113.96 36.45
C VAL A 77 38.56 113.42 37.54
N GLN A 78 39.58 112.67 37.15
CA GLN A 78 40.59 112.13 38.06
C GLN A 78 41.38 113.25 38.76
N GLN A 79 41.84 114.26 38.02
CA GLN A 79 42.57 115.39 38.55
C GLN A 79 41.72 116.20 39.53
N ARG A 80 40.49 116.57 39.14
CA ARG A 80 39.59 117.36 39.99
C ARG A 80 39.15 116.60 41.23
N PHE A 81 39.00 115.27 41.12
CA PHE A 81 38.76 114.43 42.27
C PHE A 81 40.00 114.30 43.18
N ALA A 82 41.22 114.41 42.65
CA ALA A 82 42.45 114.46 43.44
C ALA A 82 42.60 115.79 44.20
N GLU A 83 42.27 116.91 43.55
CA GLU A 83 42.31 118.28 44.08
C GLU A 83 41.18 118.59 45.09
N ASP A 84 40.27 117.64 45.32
CA ASP A 84 39.06 117.78 46.16
C ASP A 84 38.08 118.86 45.64
N ASP A 85 38.13 119.16 44.34
CA ASP A 85 37.32 120.19 43.65
C ASP A 85 35.90 119.67 43.35
N ARG A 86 35.08 119.64 44.40
CA ARG A 86 33.71 119.13 44.33
C ARG A 86 32.78 120.01 43.50
N ASP A 87 32.93 121.32 43.59
CA ASP A 87 32.04 122.27 42.91
C ASP A 87 32.18 122.15 41.38
N TRP A 88 33.42 122.00 40.88
CA TRP A 88 33.66 121.78 39.46
C TRP A 88 33.02 120.48 38.97
N LEU A 89 33.26 119.36 39.68
CA LEU A 89 32.68 118.06 39.30
C LEU A 89 31.15 118.09 39.33
N ARG A 90 30.54 118.81 40.28
CA ARG A 90 29.09 118.99 40.33
C ARG A 90 28.60 119.77 39.12
N GLU A 91 29.18 120.92 38.81
CA GLU A 91 28.73 121.79 37.71
C GLU A 91 28.83 121.11 36.35
N GLN A 92 29.91 120.36 36.10
CA GLN A 92 30.13 119.72 34.80
C GLN A 92 29.30 118.44 34.62
N LEU A 93 29.09 117.65 35.68
CA LEU A 93 28.52 116.31 35.54
C LEU A 93 27.01 116.23 35.85
N VAL A 94 26.44 117.17 36.61
CA VAL A 94 24.98 117.18 36.91
C VAL A 94 24.10 117.30 35.65
N PRO A 95 24.41 118.15 34.63
CA PRO A 95 23.63 118.19 33.40
C PRO A 95 23.60 116.86 32.65
N ALA A 96 24.75 116.19 32.56
CA ALA A 96 24.87 114.87 31.95
C ALA A 96 24.08 113.81 32.75
N TYR A 97 24.14 113.86 34.08
CA TYR A 97 23.37 112.96 34.95
C TYR A 97 21.85 113.08 34.71
N LYS A 98 21.29 114.29 34.55
CA LYS A 98 19.84 114.46 34.32
C LYS A 98 19.36 113.80 33.02
N VAL A 99 20.18 113.80 31.97
CA VAL A 99 19.87 113.09 30.71
C VAL A 99 19.89 111.59 30.95
N LEU A 100 20.94 111.10 31.62
CA LEU A 100 21.07 109.68 31.96
C LEU A 100 19.94 109.19 32.86
N GLU A 101 19.45 110.02 33.77
CA GLU A 101 18.31 109.71 34.65
C GLU A 101 16.99 109.62 33.89
N LYS A 102 16.73 110.54 32.96
CA LYS A 102 15.48 110.59 32.20
C LYS A 102 15.41 109.51 31.12
N ASP A 103 16.47 109.35 30.33
CA ASP A 103 16.41 108.60 29.07
C ASP A 103 17.03 107.20 29.19
N TYR A 104 17.93 106.99 30.15
CA TYR A 104 18.68 105.74 30.31
C TYR A 104 18.45 105.06 31.66
N GLY A 105 17.61 105.64 32.54
CA GLY A 105 17.22 105.02 33.80
C GLY A 105 18.29 105.05 34.89
N ALA A 106 19.31 105.93 34.78
CA ALA A 106 20.28 106.12 35.85
C ALA A 106 19.60 106.74 37.09
N ARG A 107 19.77 106.14 38.26
CA ARG A 107 19.16 106.59 39.53
C ARG A 107 20.19 107.01 40.56
N GLN A 108 21.41 106.54 40.40
CA GLN A 108 22.51 106.85 41.29
C GLN A 108 23.71 107.17 40.44
N PHE A 109 24.34 108.29 40.77
CA PHE A 109 25.67 108.64 40.30
C PHE A 109 26.40 109.28 41.48
N GLN A 110 27.49 108.64 41.92
CA GLN A 110 28.16 108.98 43.16
C GLN A 110 29.66 108.68 43.13
N PHE A 111 30.44 109.56 43.75
CA PHE A 111 31.85 109.37 44.07
C PHE A 111 32.01 109.02 45.54
N HIS A 112 32.95 108.12 45.84
CA HIS A 112 33.27 107.67 47.19
C HIS A 112 34.77 107.76 47.48
N ARG A 113 35.13 108.02 48.73
CA ARG A 113 36.50 107.85 49.25
C ARG A 113 36.63 106.52 50.00
N PRO A 114 37.83 105.91 50.08
CA PRO A 114 38.04 104.70 50.85
C PRO A 114 37.76 104.92 52.36
N PRO A 115 37.15 103.95 53.06
CA PRO A 115 36.68 102.66 52.56
C PRO A 115 35.37 102.74 51.75
N ALA A 116 34.40 103.57 52.16
CA ALA A 116 33.15 103.79 51.43
C ALA A 116 32.45 105.10 51.85
N THR A 117 33.21 106.17 52.10
CA THR A 117 32.64 107.47 52.48
C THR A 117 32.08 108.18 51.25
N SER A 118 30.81 108.60 51.30
CA SER A 118 30.17 109.36 50.22
C SER A 118 30.84 110.72 50.03
N TRP A 119 31.53 110.94 48.91
CA TRP A 119 32.22 112.21 48.69
C TRP A 119 31.41 113.21 47.85
N LEU A 120 30.78 112.77 46.77
CA LEU A 120 29.89 113.59 45.95
C LEU A 120 28.75 112.74 45.39
N ARG A 121 27.51 113.19 45.55
CA ARG A 121 26.32 112.55 44.96
C ARG A 121 25.74 113.47 43.92
N LEU A 122 25.74 113.08 42.66
CA LEU A 122 25.19 113.94 41.61
C LEU A 122 23.66 113.89 41.59
N HIS A 123 23.11 112.79 42.10
CA HIS A 123 21.69 112.57 42.29
C HIS A 123 21.11 113.30 43.53
N LYS A 124 21.95 113.68 44.49
CA LYS A 124 21.60 114.48 45.70
C LYS A 124 22.81 115.30 46.19
N PRO A 125 23.21 116.37 45.48
CA PRO A 125 24.47 117.10 45.74
C PRO A 125 24.63 117.64 47.16
N GLU A 126 23.52 117.92 47.84
CA GLU A 126 23.44 118.42 49.21
C GLU A 126 23.85 117.41 50.29
N LYS A 127 23.97 116.10 49.96
CA LYS A 127 24.32 115.05 50.93
C LYS A 127 25.68 114.42 50.64
N PHE A 128 26.64 114.63 51.54
CA PHE A 128 27.99 114.06 51.47
C PHE A 128 28.59 113.85 52.86
N GLY A 129 29.70 113.13 52.94
CA GLY A 129 30.49 112.88 54.16
C GLY A 129 30.03 111.68 54.99
N ASP A 130 28.89 111.07 54.70
CA ASP A 130 28.41 109.90 55.42
C ASP A 130 29.15 108.61 55.04
N ASP A 131 29.43 107.77 56.05
CA ASP A 131 30.02 106.45 55.85
C ASP A 131 28.95 105.45 55.40
N LEU A 132 29.22 104.77 54.30
CA LEU A 132 28.33 103.79 53.70
C LEU A 132 28.80 102.34 53.90
N SER A 133 29.91 102.14 54.60
CA SER A 133 30.58 100.84 54.75
C SER A 133 29.69 99.72 55.31
N SER A 134 28.69 100.07 56.11
CA SER A 134 27.77 99.12 56.76
C SER A 134 26.71 98.51 55.84
N PHE A 135 26.47 99.08 54.65
CA PHE A 135 25.46 98.58 53.71
C PHE A 135 25.81 98.72 52.22
N ARG A 136 26.93 99.36 51.87
CA ARG A 136 27.45 99.47 50.51
C ARG A 136 28.72 98.63 50.37
N HIS A 137 28.57 97.32 50.59
CA HIS A 137 29.67 96.38 50.59
C HIS A 137 30.34 96.26 49.21
N SER A 138 29.62 96.48 48.11
CA SER A 138 30.22 96.55 46.77
C SER A 138 31.20 97.72 46.62
N VAL A 139 30.91 98.88 47.21
CA VAL A 139 31.81 100.05 47.20
C VAL A 139 33.05 99.79 48.03
N VAL A 140 32.88 99.22 49.23
CA VAL A 140 34.00 98.77 50.08
C VAL A 140 34.88 97.77 49.33
N ASN A 141 34.26 96.78 48.69
CA ASN A 141 34.95 95.74 47.94
C ASN A 141 35.71 96.33 46.73
N THR A 142 35.12 97.24 45.95
CA THR A 142 35.80 97.94 44.86
C THR A 142 37.00 98.74 45.35
N ASN A 143 36.84 99.51 46.43
CA ASN A 143 37.93 100.34 46.96
C ASN A 143 39.06 99.51 47.59
N ALA A 144 38.72 98.38 48.21
CA ALA A 144 39.69 97.48 48.85
C ALA A 144 40.47 96.66 47.81
N LYS A 145 39.76 96.09 46.82
CA LYS A 145 40.38 95.25 45.77
C LYS A 145 40.94 96.03 44.60
N GLN A 146 40.54 97.30 44.45
CA GLN A 146 40.95 98.17 43.35
C GLN A 146 40.57 97.61 41.96
N THR A 147 39.48 96.85 41.89
CA THR A 147 38.91 96.30 40.66
C THR A 147 37.46 96.71 40.50
N PRO A 148 36.95 96.92 39.27
CA PRO A 148 35.53 97.15 39.04
C PRO A 148 34.64 96.07 39.68
N THR A 149 33.55 96.48 40.31
CA THR A 149 32.52 95.58 40.84
C THR A 149 31.18 95.94 40.21
N ARG A 150 30.44 94.94 39.75
CA ARG A 150 29.07 95.09 39.24
C ARG A 150 28.14 94.05 39.84
N GLY A 151 26.87 94.38 39.94
CA GLY A 151 25.84 93.43 40.35
C GLY A 151 24.64 94.09 41.01
N LEU A 152 23.74 93.24 41.50
CA LEU A 152 22.61 93.67 42.30
C LEU A 152 23.06 93.85 43.76
N GLU A 153 22.68 94.96 44.38
CA GLU A 153 22.94 95.18 45.80
C GLU A 153 21.88 96.09 46.43
N THR A 154 21.46 95.70 47.63
CA THR A 154 20.47 96.42 48.42
C THR A 154 21.10 97.67 49.03
N GLY A 155 20.49 98.83 48.79
CA GLY A 155 20.81 100.07 49.50
C GLY A 155 19.60 100.60 50.27
N VAL A 156 19.73 101.80 50.84
CA VAL A 156 18.67 102.45 51.63
C VAL A 156 17.38 102.67 50.82
N ALA A 157 17.50 102.91 49.50
CA ALA A 157 16.38 103.11 48.60
C ALA A 157 15.84 101.81 47.96
N GLY A 158 16.37 100.65 48.36
CA GLY A 158 16.01 99.34 47.80
C GLY A 158 17.12 98.69 46.98
N LEU A 159 16.76 97.61 46.30
CA LEU A 159 17.67 96.84 45.44
C LEU A 159 17.92 97.60 44.13
N GLY A 160 19.20 97.78 43.78
CA GLY A 160 19.61 98.46 42.55
C GLY A 160 20.62 97.63 41.76
N ALA A 161 20.61 97.78 40.43
CA ALA A 161 21.65 97.28 39.55
C ALA A 161 22.78 98.31 39.49
N ARG A 162 23.98 97.93 39.91
CA ARG A 162 25.07 98.88 40.17
C ARG A 162 26.35 98.45 39.45
N GLY A 163 27.15 99.44 39.09
CA GLY A 163 28.51 99.28 38.61
C GLY A 163 29.38 100.33 39.27
N ILE A 164 30.49 99.89 39.86
CA ILE A 164 31.37 100.74 40.66
C ILE A 164 32.79 100.49 40.17
N VAL A 165 33.49 101.56 39.82
CA VAL A 165 34.84 101.51 39.24
C VAL A 165 35.80 102.33 40.10
N PRO A 166 36.99 101.81 40.42
CA PRO A 166 38.00 102.56 41.17
C PRO A 166 38.54 103.74 40.32
N VAL A 167 38.79 104.86 40.99
CA VAL A 167 39.34 106.08 40.39
C VAL A 167 40.78 106.26 40.88
N PHE A 168 41.70 106.47 39.94
CA PHE A 168 43.12 106.68 40.22
C PHE A 168 43.58 108.03 39.68
N HIS A 169 44.60 108.61 40.29
CA HIS A 169 45.33 109.73 39.71
C HIS A 169 46.82 109.54 39.97
N LEU A 170 47.64 109.60 38.91
CA LEU A 170 49.09 109.36 38.97
C LEU A 170 49.47 108.05 39.72
N GLY A 171 48.70 106.98 39.50
CA GLY A 171 48.92 105.67 40.13
C GLY A 171 48.44 105.54 41.57
N ARG A 172 47.94 106.63 42.20
CA ARG A 172 47.35 106.58 43.54
C ARG A 172 45.84 106.36 43.47
N HIS A 173 45.34 105.38 44.21
CA HIS A 173 43.92 105.13 44.37
C HIS A 173 43.26 106.24 45.20
N LEU A 174 42.27 106.92 44.61
CA LEU A 174 41.57 108.06 45.22
C LEU A 174 40.26 107.67 45.90
N GLY A 175 39.65 106.57 45.45
CA GLY A 175 38.29 106.17 45.78
C GLY A 175 37.59 105.54 44.58
N SER A 176 36.27 105.58 44.53
CA SER A 176 35.47 104.93 43.48
C SER A 176 34.38 105.82 42.93
N LEU A 177 33.92 105.49 41.73
CA LEU A 177 32.78 106.11 41.05
C LEU A 177 31.72 105.04 40.78
N GLU A 178 30.48 105.32 41.16
CA GLU A 178 29.32 104.44 41.02
C GLU A 178 28.27 105.05 40.10
N PHE A 179 27.74 104.23 39.20
CA PHE A 179 26.39 104.36 38.66
C PHE A 179 25.49 103.24 39.16
N GLY A 180 24.24 103.61 39.47
CA GLY A 180 23.16 102.67 39.76
C GLY A 180 21.98 102.92 38.84
N MET A 181 21.47 101.86 38.20
CA MET A 181 20.33 101.86 37.29
C MET A 181 19.05 101.53 38.05
N SER A 182 17.90 101.99 37.53
CA SER A 182 16.60 101.60 38.08
C SER A 182 16.38 100.10 37.93
N PHE A 183 16.27 99.40 39.05
CA PHE A 183 15.88 98.00 39.12
C PHE A 183 14.65 97.89 40.03
N GLY A 184 13.55 97.31 39.55
CA GLY A 184 12.27 97.30 40.26
C GLY A 184 11.10 96.92 39.35
N GLN A 185 9.86 97.19 39.79
CA GLN A 185 8.64 96.79 39.08
C GLN A 185 8.62 97.21 37.60
N ALA A 186 9.06 98.44 37.26
CA ALA A 186 9.07 98.93 35.89
C ALA A 186 9.94 98.08 34.94
N PHE A 187 11.05 97.50 35.43
CA PHE A 187 11.90 96.59 34.66
C PHE A 187 11.15 95.28 34.33
N PHE A 188 10.41 94.74 35.30
CA PHE A 188 9.61 93.54 35.11
C PHE A 188 8.43 93.78 34.16
N ASP A 189 7.74 94.92 34.30
CA ASP A 189 6.64 95.31 33.42
C ASP A 189 7.10 95.53 31.97
N GLU A 190 8.28 96.11 31.76
CA GLU A 190 8.88 96.29 30.42
C GLU A 190 9.19 94.94 29.75
N ILE A 191 9.75 93.99 30.51
CA ILE A 191 10.03 92.65 30.00
C ILE A 191 8.74 91.91 29.66
N LYS A 192 7.69 92.03 30.49
CA LYS A 192 6.36 91.47 30.18
C LYS A 192 5.77 92.09 28.92
N ALA A 193 5.81 93.41 28.75
CA ALA A 193 5.28 94.08 27.57
C ALA A 193 6.01 93.69 26.27
N LYS A 194 7.34 93.55 26.32
CA LYS A 194 8.16 93.22 25.14
C LYS A 194 8.21 91.73 24.79
N ARG A 195 8.14 90.86 25.80
CA ARG A 195 8.39 89.41 25.62
C ARG A 195 7.24 88.51 26.07
N GLY A 196 6.14 89.08 26.59
CA GLY A 196 5.00 88.30 27.10
C GLY A 196 5.35 87.46 28.33
N LEU A 197 6.45 87.78 29.01
CA LEU A 197 6.99 86.94 30.08
C LEU A 197 6.39 87.31 31.43
N ASP A 198 5.81 86.32 32.11
CA ASP A 198 5.37 86.46 33.48
C ASP A 198 6.49 86.04 34.44
N ALA A 199 6.99 87.00 35.23
CA ALA A 199 8.10 86.77 36.15
C ALA A 199 7.93 87.52 37.47
N GLY A 200 8.52 86.96 38.52
CA GLY A 200 8.57 87.54 39.86
C GLY A 200 9.93 87.31 40.50
N LEU A 201 10.45 88.33 41.19
CA LEU A 201 11.66 88.23 42.00
C LEU A 201 11.30 88.38 43.47
N HIS A 202 11.72 87.41 44.27
CA HIS A 202 11.47 87.34 45.70
C HIS A 202 12.81 87.39 46.43
N ILE A 203 13.05 88.46 47.19
CA ILE A 203 14.33 88.70 47.88
C ILE A 203 14.23 88.20 49.32
N GLN A 204 15.31 87.62 49.83
CA GLN A 204 15.39 87.19 51.22
C GLN A 204 15.63 88.41 52.14
N ARG A 205 14.74 88.62 53.12
CA ARG A 205 14.89 89.61 54.21
C ARG A 205 14.90 88.92 55.57
N LYS A 206 15.16 89.67 56.64
CA LYS A 206 15.25 89.14 58.03
C LYS A 206 13.99 88.39 58.48
N ASP A 207 12.82 88.79 57.99
CA ASP A 207 11.52 88.19 58.33
C ASP A 207 10.98 87.22 57.24
N GLY A 208 11.85 86.72 56.35
CA GLY A 208 11.50 85.79 55.28
C GLY A 208 11.59 86.39 53.87
N PHE A 209 11.07 85.67 52.87
CA PHE A 209 11.06 86.12 51.47
C PHE A 209 9.97 87.16 51.23
N GLN A 210 10.32 88.25 50.58
CA GLN A 210 9.38 89.29 50.16
C GLN A 210 9.45 89.47 48.65
N THR A 211 8.28 89.56 48.00
CA THR A 211 8.20 89.90 46.58
C THR A 211 8.76 91.31 46.36
N PHE A 212 9.83 91.39 45.59
CA PHE A 212 10.45 92.65 45.20
C PHE A 212 9.74 93.28 44.01
N ALA A 213 9.49 92.48 42.97
CA ALA A 213 8.76 92.86 41.78
C ALA A 213 8.12 91.60 41.20
N ALA A 214 6.89 91.71 40.71
CA ALA A 214 6.20 90.60 40.06
C ALA A 214 5.21 91.12 39.04
N THR A 215 5.09 90.42 37.92
CA THR A 215 4.13 90.75 36.86
C THR A 215 2.86 89.91 36.94
N PHE A 216 2.79 88.98 37.90
CA PHE A 216 1.65 88.13 38.16
C PHE A 216 0.44 88.95 38.69
N PRO A 217 -0.82 88.56 38.40
CA PRO A 217 -2.02 89.33 38.74
C PRO A 217 -2.17 89.69 40.22
N GLU A 218 -1.74 88.83 41.14
CA GLU A 218 -1.83 89.06 42.60
C GLU A 218 -0.49 89.47 43.23
N LYS A 219 0.59 89.55 42.44
CA LYS A 219 1.98 89.81 42.90
C LYS A 219 2.46 88.91 44.05
N ALA A 220 1.76 87.80 44.29
CA ALA A 220 2.14 86.77 45.25
C ALA A 220 3.10 85.75 44.60
N PRO A 221 3.97 85.10 45.41
CA PRO A 221 4.74 83.94 44.98
C PRO A 221 3.86 82.87 44.34
N LEU A 222 4.29 82.31 43.22
CA LEU A 222 3.57 81.20 42.58
C LEU A 222 3.98 79.84 43.15
N LEU A 223 5.20 79.71 43.64
CA LEU A 223 5.65 78.56 44.42
C LEU A 223 5.29 78.70 45.89
N LYS A 224 5.12 77.54 46.52
CA LYS A 224 5.02 77.46 47.98
C LYS A 224 6.34 77.94 48.59
N THR A 225 6.25 78.81 49.58
CA THR A 225 7.41 79.46 50.24
C THR A 225 8.46 78.48 50.77
N GLY A 226 8.09 77.27 51.20
CA GLY A 226 9.05 76.24 51.63
C GLY A 226 9.95 75.66 50.52
N LEU A 227 9.70 76.02 49.25
CA LEU A 227 10.56 75.64 48.12
C LEU A 227 11.62 76.70 47.81
N PHE A 228 11.45 77.92 48.29
CA PHE A 228 12.41 79.00 48.06
C PHE A 228 13.78 78.70 48.68
N ASP A 229 13.82 78.06 49.84
CA ASP A 229 15.07 77.65 50.49
C ASP A 229 15.87 76.65 49.64
N ARG A 230 15.20 75.73 48.94
CA ARG A 230 15.85 74.76 48.05
C ARG A 230 16.40 75.42 46.78
N VAL A 231 15.63 76.34 46.19
CA VAL A 231 16.08 77.10 45.02
C VAL A 231 17.29 77.98 45.38
N MET A 232 17.32 78.59 46.56
CA MET A 232 18.47 79.37 47.04
C MET A 232 19.74 78.52 47.21
N GLN A 233 19.61 77.25 47.61
CA GLN A 233 20.73 76.30 47.71
C GLN A 233 21.27 75.86 46.32
N GLY A 234 20.57 76.18 45.24
CA GLY A 234 20.99 75.90 43.86
C GLY A 234 20.18 74.83 43.14
N GLU A 235 19.08 74.35 43.72
CA GLU A 235 18.17 73.41 43.07
C GLU A 235 17.09 74.15 42.27
N ASP A 236 17.27 74.28 40.96
CA ASP A 236 16.23 74.79 40.07
C ASP A 236 14.96 73.93 40.18
N HIS A 237 13.81 74.56 40.34
CA HIS A 237 12.55 73.87 40.57
C HIS A 237 11.57 74.10 39.43
N TYR A 238 10.97 73.01 38.94
CA TYR A 238 9.86 73.04 37.98
C TYR A 238 8.61 72.48 38.67
N SER A 239 7.50 73.18 38.50
CA SER A 239 6.19 72.71 38.96
C SER A 239 5.09 73.25 38.06
N THR A 240 3.91 72.68 38.19
CA THR A 240 2.72 73.18 37.49
C THR A 240 1.71 73.68 38.52
N SER A 241 1.07 74.79 38.23
CA SER A 241 0.05 75.39 39.09
C SER A 241 -1.12 75.92 38.25
N GLN A 242 -2.08 76.54 38.90
CA GLN A 242 -3.23 77.16 38.24
C GLN A 242 -3.30 78.63 38.67
N LEU A 243 -3.14 79.53 37.71
CA LEU A 243 -3.21 80.97 37.92
C LEU A 243 -4.61 81.44 37.47
N GLY A 244 -5.52 81.58 38.42
CA GLY A 244 -6.93 81.83 38.13
C GLY A 244 -7.55 80.65 37.38
N ASN A 245 -7.99 80.87 36.13
CA ASN A 245 -8.54 79.82 35.27
C ASN A 245 -7.52 79.24 34.28
N THR A 246 -6.29 79.76 34.27
CA THR A 246 -5.24 79.37 33.33
C THR A 246 -4.29 78.38 34.01
N PRO A 247 -4.15 77.16 33.50
CA PRO A 247 -3.09 76.26 33.96
C PRO A 247 -1.75 76.85 33.52
N VAL A 248 -0.80 76.94 34.46
CA VAL A 248 0.53 77.48 34.21
C VAL A 248 1.61 76.49 34.61
N ALA A 249 2.74 76.53 33.91
CA ALA A 249 3.98 75.88 34.32
C ALA A 249 4.91 76.96 34.90
N ILE A 250 5.60 76.63 36.00
CA ILE A 250 6.43 77.55 36.78
C ILE A 250 7.84 76.97 36.87
N TYR A 251 8.82 77.82 36.63
CA TYR A 251 10.23 77.54 36.84
C TYR A 251 10.82 78.59 37.78
N ALA A 252 11.57 78.13 38.77
CA ALA A 252 12.28 79.02 39.67
C ALA A 252 13.76 78.70 39.75
N THR A 253 14.55 79.78 39.76
CA THR A 253 16.00 79.74 39.87
C THR A 253 16.50 80.86 40.79
N ARG A 254 17.73 80.74 41.28
CA ARG A 254 18.32 81.75 42.16
C ARG A 254 18.88 82.93 41.38
N VAL A 255 18.71 84.13 41.93
CA VAL A 255 19.39 85.36 41.50
C VAL A 255 20.55 85.61 42.44
N LEU A 256 21.70 85.99 41.89
CA LEU A 256 22.91 86.26 42.65
C LEU A 256 23.10 87.77 42.85
N ASP A 257 23.71 88.16 43.96
CA ASP A 257 24.17 89.53 44.23
C ASP A 257 25.53 89.82 43.56
N TYR A 258 26.06 91.03 43.79
CA TYR A 258 27.38 91.45 43.28
C TYR A 258 28.56 90.57 43.73
N SER A 259 28.43 89.83 44.84
CA SER A 259 29.47 88.96 45.41
C SER A 259 29.36 87.52 44.92
N GLY A 260 28.28 87.17 44.22
CA GLY A 260 27.95 85.81 43.82
C GLY A 260 27.15 85.04 44.87
N ALA A 261 26.73 85.70 45.96
CA ALA A 261 25.86 85.10 46.97
C ALA A 261 24.39 85.10 46.50
N PRO A 262 23.58 84.10 46.88
CA PRO A 262 22.15 84.08 46.57
C PRO A 262 21.43 85.29 47.18
N LEU A 263 20.80 86.08 46.33
CA LEU A 263 20.04 87.29 46.69
C LEU A 263 18.54 86.99 46.86
N GLY A 264 18.01 86.13 46.01
CA GLY A 264 16.59 85.84 45.96
C GLY A 264 16.22 84.81 44.90
N VAL A 265 14.93 84.50 44.81
CA VAL A 265 14.36 83.54 43.85
C VAL A 265 13.67 84.28 42.73
N LEU A 266 14.07 84.01 41.49
CA LEU A 266 13.37 84.41 40.29
C LEU A 266 12.42 83.30 39.89
N GLU A 267 11.13 83.61 39.86
CA GLU A 267 10.07 82.78 39.31
C GLU A 267 9.74 83.26 37.90
N VAL A 268 9.53 82.32 36.99
CA VAL A 268 9.02 82.54 35.65
C VAL A 268 7.86 81.58 35.41
N ALA A 269 6.76 82.08 34.85
CA ALA A 269 5.58 81.30 34.56
C ALA A 269 5.14 81.45 33.09
N MET A 270 4.60 80.36 32.55
CA MET A 270 4.03 80.31 31.21
C MET A 270 2.68 79.58 31.20
N ASP A 271 1.81 79.94 30.26
CA ASP A 271 0.53 79.25 30.03
C ASP A 271 0.75 77.88 29.38
N ARG A 272 0.24 76.82 30.01
CA ARG A 272 0.34 75.43 29.50
C ARG A 272 -0.94 74.90 28.86
N SER A 273 -1.94 75.75 28.65
CA SER A 273 -3.23 75.38 28.03
C SER A 273 -3.04 74.76 26.65
N HIS A 274 -2.06 75.26 25.88
CA HIS A 274 -1.72 74.73 24.57
C HIS A 274 -1.25 73.26 24.66
N TYR A 275 -0.30 72.96 25.56
CA TYR A 275 0.22 71.61 25.79
C TYR A 275 -0.87 70.64 26.28
N LEU A 276 -1.78 71.10 27.15
CA LEU A 276 -2.92 70.28 27.62
C LEU A 276 -3.95 70.00 26.51
N ALA A 277 -4.18 70.95 25.60
CA ALA A 277 -5.07 70.73 24.45
C ALA A 277 -4.49 69.70 23.47
N LEU A 278 -3.17 69.73 23.24
CA LEU A 278 -2.45 68.72 22.46
C LEU A 278 -2.59 67.32 23.08
N LEU A 279 -2.43 67.17 24.40
CA LEU A 279 -2.64 65.90 25.10
C LEU A 279 -4.05 65.36 24.95
N LYS A 280 -5.08 66.21 25.13
CA LYS A 280 -6.48 65.78 24.97
C LYS A 280 -6.77 65.31 23.55
N ARG A 281 -6.34 66.06 22.53
CA ARG A 281 -6.54 65.69 21.11
C ARG A 281 -5.83 64.39 20.76
N SER A 282 -4.59 64.21 21.23
CA SER A 282 -3.83 62.99 20.95
C SER A 282 -4.39 61.76 21.68
N SER A 283 -4.89 61.94 22.91
CA SER A 283 -5.56 60.86 23.64
C SER A 283 -6.84 60.38 22.94
N ALA A 284 -7.65 61.31 22.40
CA ALA A 284 -8.85 60.95 21.65
C ALA A 284 -8.54 60.17 20.36
N ASN A 285 -7.51 60.59 19.62
CA ASN A 285 -7.04 59.88 18.42
C ASN A 285 -6.48 58.49 18.74
N ALA A 286 -5.78 58.33 19.87
CA ALA A 286 -5.27 57.04 20.29
C ALA A 286 -6.41 56.05 20.57
N TRP A 287 -7.44 56.46 21.30
CA TRP A 287 -8.60 55.61 21.59
C TRP A 287 -9.37 55.17 20.33
N THR A 288 -9.55 56.06 19.34
CA THR A 288 -10.24 55.71 18.09
C THR A 288 -9.44 54.70 17.26
N ILE A 289 -8.12 54.87 17.16
CA ILE A 289 -7.23 53.92 16.47
C ILE A 289 -7.24 52.56 17.17
N GLY A 290 -7.18 52.53 18.51
CA GLY A 290 -7.24 51.29 19.28
C GLY A 290 -8.54 50.52 19.09
N PHE A 291 -9.69 51.21 19.06
CA PHE A 291 -10.99 50.59 18.82
C PHE A 291 -11.12 50.00 17.40
N LEU A 292 -10.64 50.71 16.38
CA LEU A 292 -10.61 50.23 14.99
C LEU A 292 -9.71 49.00 14.82
N ALA A 293 -8.53 49.00 15.44
CA ALA A 293 -7.61 47.86 15.42
C ALA A 293 -8.24 46.62 16.08
N LEU A 294 -8.98 46.81 17.17
CA LEU A 294 -9.69 45.73 17.85
C LEU A 294 -10.79 45.11 16.96
N LEU A 295 -11.62 45.96 16.32
CA LEU A 295 -12.68 45.51 15.42
C LEU A 295 -12.14 44.73 14.21
N LEU A 296 -11.08 45.25 13.56
CA LEU A 296 -10.47 44.61 12.40
C LEU A 296 -9.81 43.26 12.77
N GLY A 297 -9.12 43.20 13.90
CA GLY A 297 -8.51 41.95 14.36
C GLY A 297 -9.55 40.89 14.73
N LEU A 298 -10.66 41.29 15.37
CA LEU A 298 -11.76 40.37 15.70
C LEU A 298 -12.48 39.85 14.44
N ALA A 299 -12.71 40.71 13.46
CA ALA A 299 -13.29 40.33 12.17
C ALA A 299 -12.37 39.35 11.40
N GLY A 300 -11.06 39.61 11.38
CA GLY A 300 -10.07 38.72 10.77
C GLY A 300 -10.01 37.34 11.44
N ALA A 301 -10.07 37.30 12.77
CA ALA A 301 -10.11 36.06 13.54
C ALA A 301 -11.39 35.24 13.25
N LEU A 302 -12.56 35.88 13.13
CA LEU A 302 -13.82 35.20 12.82
C LEU A 302 -13.79 34.54 11.42
N LEU A 303 -13.33 35.28 10.41
CA LEU A 303 -13.28 34.80 9.03
C LEU A 303 -12.33 33.62 8.86
N THR A 304 -11.15 33.68 9.49
CA THR A 304 -10.17 32.58 9.47
C THR A 304 -10.69 31.35 10.22
N ALA A 305 -11.25 31.54 11.42
CA ALA A 305 -11.79 30.45 12.23
C ALA A 305 -12.98 29.73 11.55
N GLN A 306 -13.87 30.46 10.86
CA GLN A 306 -14.97 29.87 10.11
C GLN A 306 -14.50 29.10 8.86
N ARG A 307 -13.52 29.63 8.12
CA ARG A 307 -12.95 28.95 6.94
C ARG A 307 -12.26 27.63 7.32
N LEU A 308 -11.45 27.65 8.38
CA LEU A 308 -10.74 26.46 8.85
C LEU A 308 -11.72 25.38 9.31
N ASN A 309 -12.75 25.76 10.08
CA ASN A 309 -13.73 24.83 10.60
C ASN A 309 -14.57 24.16 9.50
N LYS A 310 -14.96 24.90 8.45
CA LYS A 310 -15.71 24.33 7.33
C LYS A 310 -14.91 23.24 6.61
N ARG A 311 -13.63 23.51 6.31
CA ARG A 311 -12.76 22.58 5.58
C ARG A 311 -12.42 21.33 6.40
N ILE A 312 -12.12 21.49 7.68
CA ILE A 312 -11.93 20.34 8.60
C ILE A 312 -13.19 19.48 8.64
N ARG A 313 -14.38 20.09 8.71
CA ARG A 313 -15.64 19.36 8.75
C ARG A 313 -15.90 18.57 7.47
N THR A 314 -15.57 19.11 6.29
CA THR A 314 -15.65 18.38 5.02
C THR A 314 -14.80 17.10 5.04
N VAL A 315 -13.57 17.17 5.55
CA VAL A 315 -12.70 15.99 5.66
C VAL A 315 -13.25 15.00 6.68
N VAL A 316 -13.71 15.46 7.84
CA VAL A 316 -14.31 14.61 8.88
C VAL A 316 -15.59 13.92 8.39
N ASP A 317 -16.47 14.65 7.72
CA ASP A 317 -17.71 14.10 7.17
C ASP A 317 -17.41 13.05 6.08
N GLY A 318 -16.39 13.29 5.25
CA GLY A 318 -15.91 12.33 4.26
C GLY A 318 -15.36 11.05 4.91
N VAL A 319 -14.49 11.17 5.92
CA VAL A 319 -13.96 10.02 6.66
C VAL A 319 -15.08 9.26 7.40
N ASN A 320 -16.07 9.94 7.95
CA ASN A 320 -17.23 9.30 8.58
C ASN A 320 -18.09 8.53 7.57
N GLN A 321 -18.22 9.01 6.33
CA GLN A 321 -18.90 8.26 5.25
C GLN A 321 -18.13 6.98 4.91
N VAL A 322 -16.80 7.06 4.78
CA VAL A 322 -15.93 5.88 4.58
C VAL A 322 -16.08 4.89 5.73
N ALA A 323 -16.11 5.37 6.98
CA ALA A 323 -16.29 4.52 8.15
C ALA A 323 -17.69 3.87 8.23
N ALA A 324 -18.70 4.50 7.62
CA ALA A 324 -20.05 3.95 7.48
C ALA A 324 -20.20 2.98 6.29
N GLY A 325 -19.13 2.74 5.52
CA GLY A 325 -19.12 1.86 4.35
C GLY A 325 -19.37 2.58 3.02
N ASP A 326 -19.69 3.88 3.01
CA ASP A 326 -19.91 4.63 1.77
C ASP A 326 -18.58 5.04 1.14
N LEU A 327 -18.16 4.28 0.13
CA LEU A 327 -16.97 4.52 -0.66
C LEU A 327 -17.30 5.23 -1.98
N THR A 328 -18.53 5.71 -2.19
CA THR A 328 -18.94 6.31 -3.48
C THR A 328 -18.47 7.75 -3.63
N ARG A 329 -18.37 8.49 -2.53
CA ARG A 329 -18.16 9.95 -2.55
C ARG A 329 -16.68 10.31 -2.33
N PRO A 330 -16.08 11.11 -3.23
CA PRO A 330 -14.71 11.57 -3.05
C PRO A 330 -14.61 12.62 -1.93
N ILE A 331 -13.50 12.57 -1.18
CA ILE A 331 -13.18 13.56 -0.14
C ILE A 331 -12.43 14.72 -0.81
N LEU A 332 -13.19 15.75 -1.20
CA LEU A 332 -12.66 16.89 -1.96
C LEU A 332 -12.38 18.10 -1.05
N ASP A 333 -11.12 18.53 -1.05
CA ASP A 333 -10.68 19.84 -0.55
C ASP A 333 -9.60 20.38 -1.50
N ASP A 334 -9.81 21.59 -2.01
CA ASP A 334 -8.99 22.24 -3.04
C ASP A 334 -7.82 23.06 -2.44
N GLY A 335 -7.63 23.02 -1.13
CA GLY A 335 -6.56 23.74 -0.48
C GLY A 335 -5.18 23.13 -0.72
N SER A 336 -4.17 24.00 -0.62
CA SER A 336 -2.76 23.62 -0.75
C SER A 336 -2.05 23.57 0.61
N ASP A 337 -2.78 23.70 1.71
CA ASP A 337 -2.28 23.68 3.08
C ASP A 337 -2.40 22.28 3.70
N GLU A 338 -2.09 22.17 4.99
CA GLU A 338 -2.10 20.91 5.74
C GLU A 338 -3.47 20.21 5.71
N ILE A 339 -4.57 20.97 5.63
CA ILE A 339 -5.92 20.40 5.54
C ILE A 339 -6.16 19.80 4.14
N GLY A 340 -5.67 20.46 3.09
CA GLY A 340 -5.72 19.91 1.73
C GLY A 340 -4.86 18.66 1.56
N VAL A 341 -3.69 18.61 2.21
CA VAL A 341 -2.85 17.39 2.26
C VAL A 341 -3.57 16.26 3.00
N LEU A 342 -4.20 16.56 4.14
CA LEU A 342 -5.00 15.58 4.90
C LEU A 342 -6.18 15.04 4.06
N ALA A 343 -6.89 15.91 3.34
CA ALA A 343 -7.99 15.50 2.46
C ALA A 343 -7.50 14.58 1.33
N LYS A 344 -6.38 14.90 0.68
CA LYS A 344 -5.76 14.04 -0.36
C LYS A 344 -5.33 12.69 0.19
N ALA A 345 -4.76 12.64 1.39
CA ALA A 345 -4.39 11.39 2.04
C ALA A 345 -5.62 10.54 2.39
N ALA A 346 -6.67 11.17 2.93
CA ALA A 346 -7.95 10.50 3.22
C ALA A 346 -8.64 9.98 1.95
N GLU A 347 -8.62 10.75 0.86
CA GLU A 347 -9.12 10.31 -0.44
C GLU A 347 -8.29 9.15 -1.03
N GLY A 348 -6.97 9.20 -0.89
CA GLY A 348 -6.09 8.09 -1.28
C GLY A 348 -6.43 6.79 -0.54
N MET A 349 -6.70 6.88 0.76
CA MET A 349 -7.15 5.75 1.58
C MET A 349 -8.53 5.25 1.15
N ARG A 350 -9.51 6.14 0.93
CA ARG A 350 -10.84 5.77 0.42
C ARG A 350 -10.73 5.02 -0.91
N ARG A 351 -9.94 5.53 -1.86
CA ARG A 351 -9.76 4.91 -3.17
C ARG A 351 -9.13 3.52 -3.07
N GLN A 352 -8.11 3.35 -2.23
CA GLN A 352 -7.51 2.04 -2.00
C GLN A 352 -8.50 1.05 -1.39
N LEU A 353 -9.35 1.48 -0.43
CA LEU A 353 -10.41 0.65 0.12
C LEU A 353 -11.46 0.30 -0.94
N HIS A 354 -11.87 1.26 -1.76
CA HIS A 354 -12.79 1.04 -2.87
C HIS A 354 -12.27 -0.03 -3.83
N ASP A 355 -11.03 0.10 -4.30
CA ASP A 355 -10.41 -0.84 -5.24
C ASP A 355 -10.24 -2.24 -4.62
N LEU A 356 -9.93 -2.31 -3.31
CA LEU A 356 -9.80 -3.57 -2.58
C LEU A 356 -11.15 -4.29 -2.45
N VAL A 357 -12.22 -3.58 -2.07
CA VAL A 357 -13.57 -4.12 -1.98
C VAL A 357 -14.06 -4.58 -3.35
N ALA A 358 -13.86 -3.77 -4.40
CA ALA A 358 -14.22 -4.15 -5.78
C ALA A 358 -13.48 -5.41 -6.25
N SER A 359 -12.19 -5.52 -5.95
CA SER A 359 -11.41 -6.72 -6.27
C SER A 359 -11.88 -7.94 -5.46
N MET A 360 -12.28 -7.76 -4.19
CA MET A 360 -12.86 -8.83 -3.38
C MET A 360 -14.21 -9.32 -3.94
N GLU A 361 -15.10 -8.42 -4.36
CA GLU A 361 -16.37 -8.80 -5.01
C GLU A 361 -16.13 -9.61 -6.28
N GLN A 362 -15.21 -9.16 -7.14
CA GLN A 362 -14.85 -9.86 -8.37
C GLN A 362 -14.25 -11.25 -8.09
N ASN A 363 -13.31 -11.34 -7.14
CA ASN A 363 -12.66 -12.60 -6.78
C ASN A 363 -13.67 -13.57 -6.15
N ALA A 364 -14.59 -13.08 -5.31
CA ALA A 364 -15.69 -13.89 -4.79
C ALA A 364 -16.53 -14.44 -5.94
N ALA A 365 -17.00 -13.59 -6.86
CA ALA A 365 -17.79 -14.03 -8.01
C ALA A 365 -17.08 -15.11 -8.85
N GLN A 366 -15.77 -14.97 -9.08
CA GLN A 366 -14.96 -15.98 -9.78
C GLN A 366 -14.87 -17.30 -9.01
N VAL A 367 -14.67 -17.26 -7.68
CA VAL A 367 -14.64 -18.46 -6.83
C VAL A 367 -16.00 -19.16 -6.85
N LEU A 368 -17.10 -18.42 -6.79
CA LEU A 368 -18.46 -18.98 -6.89
C LEU A 368 -18.68 -19.68 -8.23
N GLN A 369 -18.30 -19.03 -9.34
CA GLN A 369 -18.40 -19.63 -10.66
C GLN A 369 -17.57 -20.91 -10.77
N ALA A 370 -16.29 -20.87 -10.34
CA ALA A 370 -15.43 -22.04 -10.34
C ALA A 370 -16.00 -23.17 -9.49
N ALA A 371 -16.58 -22.87 -8.32
CA ALA A 371 -17.23 -23.87 -7.48
C ALA A 371 -18.45 -24.53 -8.16
N GLN A 372 -19.23 -23.76 -8.93
CA GLN A 372 -20.36 -24.28 -9.72
C GLN A 372 -19.88 -25.17 -10.88
N GLU A 373 -18.83 -24.75 -11.60
CA GLU A 373 -18.22 -25.55 -12.68
C GLU A 373 -17.63 -26.86 -12.16
N ILE A 374 -16.96 -26.83 -10.99
CA ILE A 374 -16.47 -28.05 -10.32
C ILE A 374 -17.66 -28.94 -9.94
N THR A 375 -18.75 -28.38 -9.41
CA THR A 375 -19.94 -29.17 -9.04
C THR A 375 -20.52 -29.90 -10.25
N ALA A 376 -20.69 -29.22 -11.38
CA ALA A 376 -21.16 -29.84 -12.62
C ALA A 376 -20.19 -30.95 -13.12
N SER A 377 -18.88 -30.71 -13.01
CA SER A 377 -17.86 -31.71 -13.37
C SER A 377 -17.89 -32.93 -12.47
N VAL A 378 -18.12 -32.73 -11.18
CA VAL A 378 -18.26 -33.80 -10.17
C VAL A 378 -19.50 -34.66 -10.46
N ASP A 379 -20.63 -34.05 -10.82
CA ASP A 379 -21.85 -34.79 -11.18
C ASP A 379 -21.64 -35.67 -12.42
N ASN A 380 -20.97 -35.14 -13.45
CA ASN A 380 -20.59 -35.92 -14.64
C ASN A 380 -19.65 -37.07 -14.26
N GLN A 381 -18.62 -36.81 -13.45
CA GLN A 381 -17.68 -37.84 -13.00
C GLN A 381 -18.39 -38.94 -12.19
N ALA A 382 -19.40 -38.58 -11.40
CA ALA A 382 -20.21 -39.54 -10.64
C ALA A 382 -21.00 -40.47 -11.57
N ALA A 383 -21.63 -39.91 -12.61
CA ALA A 383 -22.32 -40.68 -13.63
C ALA A 383 -21.37 -41.65 -14.35
N THR A 384 -20.21 -41.17 -14.81
CA THR A 384 -19.20 -42.01 -15.46
C THR A 384 -18.68 -43.11 -14.52
N SER A 385 -18.48 -42.82 -13.24
CA SER A 385 -18.06 -43.83 -12.26
C SER A 385 -19.13 -44.93 -12.08
N SER A 386 -20.41 -44.56 -12.12
CA SER A 386 -21.52 -45.51 -12.06
C SER A 386 -21.59 -46.39 -13.31
N GLU A 387 -21.45 -45.81 -14.50
CA GLU A 387 -21.40 -46.54 -15.78
C GLU A 387 -20.21 -47.50 -15.83
N MET A 388 -19.05 -47.06 -15.35
CA MET A 388 -17.85 -47.90 -15.24
C MET A 388 -18.11 -49.11 -14.33
N SER A 389 -18.75 -48.92 -13.18
CA SER A 389 -19.10 -50.02 -12.28
C SER A 389 -20.03 -51.03 -12.95
N SER A 390 -21.02 -50.57 -13.71
CA SER A 390 -21.93 -51.44 -14.47
C SER A 390 -21.17 -52.23 -15.55
N SER A 391 -20.32 -51.54 -16.31
CA SER A 391 -19.52 -52.15 -17.39
C SER A 391 -18.55 -53.19 -16.84
N VAL A 392 -17.91 -52.92 -15.71
CA VAL A 392 -17.01 -53.87 -15.05
C VAL A 392 -17.76 -55.10 -14.56
N SER A 393 -18.97 -54.93 -14.03
CA SER A 393 -19.83 -56.05 -13.62
C SER A 393 -20.19 -56.94 -14.82
N GLU A 394 -20.55 -56.34 -15.96
CA GLU A 394 -20.87 -57.06 -17.19
C GLU A 394 -19.67 -57.84 -17.71
N ILE A 395 -18.50 -57.18 -17.85
CA ILE A 395 -17.27 -57.84 -18.32
C ILE A 395 -16.87 -58.98 -17.36
N THR A 396 -17.04 -58.79 -16.05
CA THR A 396 -16.75 -59.85 -15.06
C THR A 396 -17.62 -61.07 -15.31
N SER A 397 -18.93 -60.88 -15.52
CA SER A 397 -19.85 -61.97 -15.86
C SER A 397 -19.44 -62.69 -17.14
N THR A 398 -19.08 -61.94 -18.19
CA THR A 398 -18.62 -62.52 -19.46
C THR A 398 -17.33 -63.34 -19.28
N MET A 399 -16.40 -62.89 -18.43
CA MET A 399 -15.16 -63.60 -18.16
C MET A 399 -15.37 -64.86 -17.33
N GLU A 400 -16.33 -64.86 -16.40
CA GLU A 400 -16.75 -66.05 -15.67
C GLU A 400 -17.38 -67.09 -16.61
N GLU A 401 -18.26 -66.66 -17.51
CA GLU A 401 -18.86 -67.51 -18.55
C GLU A 401 -17.79 -68.07 -19.50
N LEU A 402 -16.83 -67.24 -19.93
CA LEU A 402 -15.70 -67.67 -20.77
C LEU A 402 -14.83 -68.72 -20.06
N SER A 403 -14.59 -68.57 -18.76
CA SER A 403 -13.85 -69.54 -17.95
C SER A 403 -14.61 -70.87 -17.81
N ALA A 404 -15.94 -70.82 -17.67
CA ALA A 404 -16.78 -72.00 -17.63
C ALA A 404 -16.78 -72.72 -18.99
N SER A 405 -16.99 -71.99 -20.09
CA SER A 405 -16.93 -72.52 -21.46
C SER A 405 -15.56 -73.12 -21.78
N SER A 406 -14.48 -72.47 -21.39
CA SER A 406 -13.12 -73.03 -21.51
C SER A 406 -12.99 -74.35 -20.75
N SER A 407 -13.53 -74.44 -19.53
CA SER A 407 -13.47 -75.71 -18.78
C SER A 407 -14.23 -76.83 -19.49
N GLN A 408 -15.38 -76.53 -20.10
CA GLN A 408 -16.15 -77.49 -20.89
C GLN A 408 -15.40 -77.93 -22.16
N ILE A 409 -14.75 -77.00 -22.87
CA ILE A 409 -13.98 -77.33 -24.08
C ILE A 409 -12.79 -78.23 -23.74
N ALA A 410 -12.12 -77.99 -22.60
CA ALA A 410 -11.02 -78.85 -22.14
C ALA A 410 -11.49 -80.28 -21.84
N GLU A 411 -12.62 -80.44 -21.14
CA GLU A 411 -13.23 -81.75 -20.85
C GLU A 411 -13.68 -82.46 -22.14
N ASN A 412 -14.30 -81.74 -23.07
CA ASN A 412 -14.68 -82.29 -24.37
C ASN A 412 -13.46 -82.73 -25.18
N SER A 413 -12.36 -81.98 -25.11
CA SER A 413 -11.10 -82.34 -25.79
C SER A 413 -10.49 -83.62 -25.21
N GLU A 414 -10.53 -83.80 -23.88
CA GLU A 414 -10.11 -85.05 -23.23
C GLU A 414 -10.98 -86.24 -23.67
N SER A 415 -12.30 -86.03 -23.81
CA SER A 415 -13.20 -87.04 -24.36
C SER A 415 -12.82 -87.42 -25.81
N VAL A 416 -12.48 -86.44 -26.66
CA VAL A 416 -12.02 -86.69 -28.03
C VAL A 416 -10.72 -87.49 -28.04
N VAL A 417 -9.75 -87.19 -27.18
CA VAL A 417 -8.51 -87.99 -27.03
C VAL A 417 -8.84 -89.44 -26.69
N ASN A 418 -9.75 -89.68 -25.74
CA ASN A 418 -10.16 -91.04 -25.37
C ASN A 418 -10.85 -91.79 -26.52
N ILE A 419 -11.70 -91.12 -27.30
CA ILE A 419 -12.36 -91.70 -28.47
C ILE A 419 -11.34 -92.00 -29.57
N ALA A 420 -10.39 -91.09 -29.81
CA ALA A 420 -9.32 -91.26 -30.78
C ALA A 420 -8.43 -92.47 -30.43
N ASN A 421 -8.02 -92.60 -29.15
CA ASN A 421 -7.25 -93.77 -28.68
C ASN A 421 -8.00 -95.09 -28.88
N ARG A 422 -9.30 -95.13 -28.57
CA ARG A 422 -10.13 -96.32 -28.84
C ARG A 422 -10.27 -96.62 -30.33
N THR A 423 -10.32 -95.58 -31.17
CA THR A 423 -10.40 -95.72 -32.63
C THR A 423 -9.10 -96.27 -33.18
N PHE A 424 -7.96 -95.77 -32.68
CA PHE A 424 -6.62 -96.28 -32.96
C PHE A 424 -6.51 -97.78 -32.63
N GLU A 425 -6.88 -98.18 -31.40
CA GLU A 425 -6.82 -99.60 -30.97
C GLU A 425 -7.70 -100.50 -31.83
N ASN A 426 -8.94 -100.09 -32.12
CA ASN A 426 -9.87 -100.87 -32.94
C ASN A 426 -9.41 -100.97 -34.40
N ALA A 427 -8.90 -99.87 -34.97
CA ALA A 427 -8.39 -99.85 -36.34
C ALA A 427 -7.13 -100.71 -36.47
N GLN A 428 -6.21 -100.63 -35.51
CA GLN A 428 -5.01 -101.46 -35.44
C GLN A 428 -5.37 -102.95 -35.34
N SER A 429 -6.25 -103.32 -34.39
CA SER A 429 -6.72 -104.70 -34.24
C SER A 429 -7.44 -105.20 -35.49
N GLY A 430 -8.20 -104.33 -36.17
CA GLY A 430 -8.82 -104.64 -37.45
C GLY A 430 -7.79 -104.89 -38.55
N ALA A 431 -6.76 -104.04 -38.66
CA ALA A 431 -5.69 -104.18 -39.65
C ALA A 431 -4.94 -105.50 -39.46
N ASP A 432 -4.61 -105.85 -38.21
CA ASP A 432 -3.98 -107.11 -37.84
C ASP A 432 -4.86 -108.32 -38.22
N ALA A 433 -6.17 -108.26 -37.93
CA ALA A 433 -7.11 -109.31 -38.30
C ALA A 433 -7.23 -109.48 -39.84
N MET A 434 -7.19 -108.39 -40.59
CA MET A 434 -7.18 -108.43 -42.05
C MET A 434 -5.87 -109.00 -42.61
N GLN A 435 -4.74 -108.74 -41.96
CA GLN A 435 -3.46 -109.33 -42.32
C GLN A 435 -3.49 -110.86 -42.11
N VAL A 436 -4.04 -111.33 -40.99
CA VAL A 436 -4.28 -112.76 -40.74
C VAL A 436 -5.21 -113.37 -41.80
N MET A 437 -6.26 -112.65 -42.22
CA MET A 437 -7.15 -113.11 -43.29
C MET A 437 -6.43 -113.25 -44.64
N VAL A 438 -5.52 -112.32 -44.97
CA VAL A 438 -4.67 -112.43 -46.18
C VAL A 438 -3.80 -113.69 -46.10
N ASP A 439 -3.26 -114.03 -44.93
CA ASP A 439 -2.46 -115.24 -44.74
C ASP A 439 -3.32 -116.51 -44.91
N TYR A 440 -4.52 -116.57 -44.31
CA TYR A 440 -5.44 -117.70 -44.55
C TYR A 440 -5.86 -117.83 -46.01
N MET A 441 -6.12 -116.73 -46.72
CA MET A 441 -6.44 -116.78 -48.15
C MET A 441 -5.24 -117.27 -48.98
N ARG A 442 -4.01 -116.99 -48.54
CA ARG A 442 -2.80 -117.53 -49.16
C ARG A 442 -2.71 -119.04 -48.99
N ASP A 443 -3.05 -119.55 -47.80
CA ASP A 443 -3.07 -120.99 -47.52
C ASP A 443 -4.18 -121.69 -48.31
N ILE A 444 -5.40 -121.14 -48.34
CA ILE A 444 -6.52 -121.67 -49.14
C ILE A 444 -6.17 -121.68 -50.64
N ARG A 445 -5.45 -120.67 -51.12
CA ARG A 445 -4.95 -120.64 -52.51
C ARG A 445 -4.01 -121.81 -52.78
N GLN A 446 -3.10 -122.11 -51.85
CA GLN A 446 -2.16 -123.22 -51.96
C GLN A 446 -2.91 -124.57 -51.95
N ASP A 447 -3.82 -124.78 -51.00
CA ASP A 447 -4.63 -126.01 -50.90
C ASP A 447 -5.47 -126.25 -52.18
N ASN A 448 -6.02 -125.17 -52.76
CA ASN A 448 -6.77 -125.24 -54.02
C ASN A 448 -5.86 -125.58 -55.21
N GLN A 449 -4.62 -125.05 -55.25
CA GLN A 449 -3.63 -125.41 -56.27
C GLN A 449 -3.24 -126.88 -56.17
N ASP A 450 -3.01 -127.38 -54.95
CA ASP A 450 -2.68 -128.78 -54.70
C ASP A 450 -3.85 -129.71 -55.09
N SER A 451 -5.09 -129.31 -54.75
CA SER A 451 -6.31 -130.02 -55.15
C SER A 451 -6.47 -130.10 -56.67
N ILE A 452 -6.23 -129.00 -57.40
CA ILE A 452 -6.24 -129.00 -58.86
C ILE A 452 -5.21 -130.01 -59.41
N GLN A 453 -4.01 -130.04 -58.84
CA GLN A 453 -2.95 -130.96 -59.26
C GLN A 453 -3.33 -132.43 -59.04
N GLU A 454 -3.99 -132.75 -57.91
CA GLU A 454 -4.52 -134.10 -57.63
C GLU A 454 -5.66 -134.49 -58.57
N ILE A 455 -6.59 -133.57 -58.85
CA ILE A 455 -7.70 -133.78 -59.79
C ILE A 455 -7.16 -134.07 -61.20
N LEU A 456 -6.15 -133.33 -61.66
CA LEU A 456 -5.50 -133.56 -62.95
C LEU A 456 -4.83 -134.93 -63.01
N ASN A 457 -4.16 -135.35 -61.94
CA ASN A 457 -3.56 -136.69 -61.83
C ASN A 457 -4.64 -137.79 -61.87
N LEU A 458 -5.76 -137.62 -61.16
CA LEU A 458 -6.91 -138.53 -61.23
C LEU A 458 -7.47 -138.59 -62.67
N GLY A 459 -7.52 -137.46 -63.37
CA GLY A 459 -7.93 -137.38 -64.77
C GLY A 459 -7.02 -138.22 -65.68
N GLN A 460 -5.71 -138.13 -65.47
CA GLN A 460 -4.75 -138.95 -66.20
C GLN A 460 -4.95 -140.45 -65.92
N LYS A 461 -5.08 -140.86 -64.65
CA LYS A 461 -5.34 -142.26 -64.27
C LYS A 461 -6.66 -142.78 -64.85
N SER A 462 -7.71 -141.96 -64.84
CA SER A 462 -9.00 -142.30 -65.44
C SER A 462 -8.88 -142.56 -66.94
N LYS A 463 -8.06 -141.77 -67.65
CA LYS A 463 -7.78 -141.95 -69.08
C LYS A 463 -6.98 -143.23 -69.36
N GLU A 464 -6.03 -143.56 -68.48
CA GLU A 464 -5.30 -144.84 -68.53
C GLU A 464 -6.26 -146.03 -68.36
N ILE A 465 -7.23 -145.96 -67.44
CA ILE A 465 -8.26 -146.99 -67.26
C ILE A 465 -9.12 -147.13 -68.52
N SER A 466 -9.58 -146.03 -69.13
CA SER A 466 -10.32 -146.09 -70.41
C SER A 466 -9.55 -146.87 -71.48
N LYS A 467 -8.25 -146.60 -71.61
CA LYS A 467 -7.38 -147.31 -72.55
C LYS A 467 -7.26 -148.81 -72.24
N VAL A 468 -7.19 -149.17 -70.96
CA VAL A 468 -7.20 -150.59 -70.55
C VAL A 468 -8.55 -151.24 -70.88
N MET A 469 -9.67 -150.55 -70.65
CA MET A 469 -11.01 -151.07 -71.00
C MET A 469 -11.18 -151.30 -72.50
N GLU A 470 -10.67 -150.39 -73.34
CA GLU A 470 -10.65 -150.56 -74.80
C GLU A 470 -9.89 -151.82 -75.23
N ILE A 471 -8.74 -152.09 -74.60
CA ILE A 471 -7.96 -153.31 -74.82
C ILE A 471 -8.73 -154.55 -74.39
N ILE A 472 -9.35 -154.54 -73.19
CA ILE A 472 -10.13 -155.70 -72.70
C ILE A 472 -11.33 -155.95 -73.61
N ASN A 473 -12.04 -154.91 -74.03
CA ASN A 473 -13.18 -155.04 -74.94
C ASN A 473 -12.74 -155.64 -76.29
N THR A 474 -11.61 -155.18 -76.82
CA THR A 474 -10.99 -155.76 -78.03
C THR A 474 -10.65 -157.25 -77.84
N VAL A 475 -10.08 -157.63 -76.69
CA VAL A 475 -9.75 -159.03 -76.35
C VAL A 475 -11.03 -159.86 -76.17
N ALA A 476 -12.08 -159.32 -75.56
CA ALA A 476 -13.37 -159.98 -75.39
C ALA A 476 -14.04 -160.23 -76.74
N ASP A 477 -14.04 -159.25 -77.64
CA ASP A 477 -14.56 -159.40 -79.01
C ASP A 477 -13.75 -160.43 -79.82
N GLN A 478 -12.42 -160.44 -79.69
CA GLN A 478 -11.58 -161.48 -80.29
C GLN A 478 -11.90 -162.86 -79.71
N THR A 479 -12.08 -162.97 -78.39
CA THR A 479 -12.42 -164.23 -77.71
C THR A 479 -13.80 -164.72 -78.12
N LYS A 480 -14.76 -163.82 -78.30
CA LYS A 480 -16.10 -164.09 -78.81
C LYS A 480 -16.06 -164.64 -80.24
N LEU A 481 -15.20 -164.07 -81.10
CA LEU A 481 -14.97 -164.58 -82.47
C LEU A 481 -14.30 -165.96 -82.46
N ILE A 482 -13.29 -166.17 -81.62
CA ILE A 482 -12.63 -167.48 -81.45
C ILE A 482 -13.63 -168.53 -80.97
N ALA A 483 -14.44 -168.20 -79.96
CA ALA A 483 -15.47 -169.07 -79.42
C ALA A 483 -16.57 -169.37 -80.44
N PHE A 484 -16.96 -168.39 -81.26
CA PHE A 484 -17.89 -168.60 -82.37
C PHE A 484 -17.35 -169.57 -83.41
N ASN A 485 -16.09 -169.40 -83.83
CA ASN A 485 -15.42 -170.30 -84.77
C ASN A 485 -15.28 -171.72 -84.19
N ALA A 486 -14.95 -171.84 -82.91
CA ALA A 486 -14.87 -173.13 -82.22
C ALA A 486 -16.23 -173.83 -82.09
N ALA A 487 -17.31 -173.07 -81.85
CA ALA A 487 -18.68 -173.61 -81.80
C ALA A 487 -19.14 -174.08 -83.19
N LEU A 488 -18.76 -173.35 -84.24
CA LEU A 488 -19.03 -173.72 -85.64
C LEU A 488 -18.32 -175.02 -86.02
N GLU A 489 -17.02 -175.16 -85.68
CA GLU A 489 -16.24 -176.37 -85.92
C GLU A 489 -16.76 -177.57 -85.10
N ALA A 490 -17.17 -177.34 -83.85
CA ALA A 490 -17.78 -178.35 -83.00
C ALA A 490 -19.14 -178.85 -83.54
N SER A 491 -19.93 -177.98 -84.19
CA SER A 491 -21.17 -178.36 -84.88
C SER A 491 -20.89 -179.16 -86.16
N SER A 492 -19.79 -178.86 -86.86
CA SER A 492 -19.35 -179.59 -88.06
C SER A 492 -18.86 -181.02 -87.74
N ALA A 493 -18.29 -181.23 -86.56
CA ALA A 493 -17.76 -182.54 -86.10
C ALA A 493 -18.83 -183.53 -85.57
N GLY A 494 -20.12 -183.19 -85.63
CA GLY A 494 -21.23 -184.08 -85.25
C GLY A 494 -21.19 -184.55 -83.79
N GLU A 495 -21.45 -185.84 -83.53
CA GLU A 495 -21.57 -186.40 -82.17
C GLU A 495 -20.27 -186.29 -81.35
N ALA A 496 -19.10 -186.34 -82.01
CA ALA A 496 -17.79 -186.19 -81.37
C ALA A 496 -17.51 -184.74 -80.90
N GLY A 497 -18.09 -183.74 -81.57
CA GLY A 497 -17.90 -182.31 -81.27
C GLY A 497 -18.80 -181.77 -80.15
N ARG A 498 -19.81 -182.54 -79.70
CA ARG A 498 -20.86 -182.05 -78.78
C ARG A 498 -20.32 -181.48 -77.47
N ARG A 499 -19.29 -182.10 -76.88
CA ARG A 499 -18.65 -181.59 -75.65
C ARG A 499 -17.85 -180.31 -75.88
N PHE A 500 -17.19 -180.17 -77.04
CA PHE A 500 -16.46 -178.96 -77.41
C PHE A 500 -17.41 -177.80 -77.72
N GLY A 501 -18.56 -178.06 -78.35
CA GLY A 501 -19.57 -177.05 -78.65
C GLY A 501 -20.15 -176.40 -77.39
N VAL A 502 -20.37 -177.19 -76.32
CA VAL A 502 -20.81 -176.65 -75.02
C VAL A 502 -19.75 -175.72 -74.41
N VAL A 503 -18.46 -176.10 -74.47
CA VAL A 503 -17.36 -175.25 -73.97
C VAL A 503 -17.25 -173.96 -74.79
N ALA A 504 -17.34 -174.05 -76.12
CA ALA A 504 -17.29 -172.89 -77.00
C ALA A 504 -18.48 -171.93 -76.77
N ALA A 505 -19.69 -172.45 -76.55
CA ALA A 505 -20.85 -171.65 -76.18
C ALA A 505 -20.65 -170.94 -74.82
N GLU A 506 -20.03 -171.61 -73.86
CA GLU A 506 -19.74 -171.03 -72.53
C GLU A 506 -18.63 -169.96 -72.61
N ILE A 507 -17.59 -170.15 -73.42
CA ILE A 507 -16.56 -169.12 -73.68
C ILE A 507 -17.18 -167.90 -74.37
N ARG A 508 -18.07 -168.12 -75.35
CA ARG A 508 -18.79 -167.02 -76.01
C ARG A 508 -19.65 -166.23 -75.02
N ARG A 509 -20.41 -166.93 -74.17
CA ARG A 509 -21.23 -166.31 -73.12
C ARG A 509 -20.35 -165.53 -72.13
N LEU A 510 -19.19 -166.05 -71.76
CA LEU A 510 -18.23 -165.35 -70.91
C LEU A 510 -17.67 -164.11 -71.60
N ALA A 511 -17.31 -164.18 -72.89
CA ALA A 511 -16.86 -163.04 -73.66
C ALA A 511 -17.94 -161.96 -73.81
N ASP A 512 -19.20 -162.34 -74.07
CA ASP A 512 -20.34 -161.43 -74.09
C ASP A 512 -20.54 -160.72 -72.73
N ASN A 513 -20.42 -161.46 -71.62
CA ASN A 513 -20.47 -160.88 -70.27
C ASN A 513 -19.29 -159.93 -70.01
N VAL A 514 -18.09 -160.23 -70.52
CA VAL A 514 -16.92 -159.35 -70.40
C VAL A 514 -17.14 -158.06 -71.18
N THR A 515 -17.56 -158.12 -72.44
CA THR A 515 -17.90 -156.95 -73.28
C THR A 515 -18.96 -156.07 -72.62
N GLN A 516 -20.03 -156.68 -72.09
CA GLN A 516 -21.06 -155.95 -71.36
C GLN A 516 -20.48 -155.26 -70.11
N SER A 517 -19.72 -155.99 -69.28
CA SER A 517 -19.13 -155.47 -68.05
C SER A 517 -18.12 -154.35 -68.34
N THR A 518 -17.32 -154.47 -69.40
CA THR A 518 -16.38 -153.42 -69.81
C THR A 518 -17.10 -152.18 -70.33
N GLY A 519 -18.24 -152.33 -71.02
CA GLY A 519 -19.05 -151.18 -71.45
C GLY A 519 -19.71 -150.44 -70.27
N GLU A 520 -20.14 -151.17 -69.24
CA GLU A 520 -20.61 -150.57 -67.99
C GLU A 520 -19.47 -149.81 -67.27
N ILE A 521 -18.27 -150.40 -67.18
CA ILE A 521 -17.09 -149.73 -66.61
C ILE A 521 -16.70 -148.50 -67.43
N GLU A 522 -16.67 -148.59 -68.76
CA GLU A 522 -16.36 -147.47 -69.65
C GLU A 522 -17.34 -146.30 -69.44
N THR A 523 -18.63 -146.59 -69.30
CA THR A 523 -19.65 -145.58 -68.95
C THR A 523 -19.33 -144.90 -67.62
N LYS A 524 -18.94 -145.66 -66.59
CA LYS A 524 -18.54 -145.10 -65.29
C LYS A 524 -17.25 -144.30 -65.36
N VAL A 525 -16.28 -144.71 -66.16
CA VAL A 525 -15.05 -143.95 -66.37
C VAL A 525 -15.33 -142.63 -67.09
N ASN A 526 -16.25 -142.61 -68.06
CA ASN A 526 -16.68 -141.36 -68.72
C ASN A 526 -17.41 -140.43 -67.74
N GLU A 527 -18.30 -140.95 -66.88
CA GLU A 527 -18.93 -140.17 -65.80
C GLU A 527 -17.88 -139.55 -64.84
N ILE A 528 -16.79 -140.28 -64.54
CA ILE A 528 -15.66 -139.80 -63.73
C ILE A 528 -14.90 -138.68 -64.46
N GLN A 529 -14.57 -138.85 -65.74
CA GLN A 529 -13.87 -137.83 -66.54
C GLN A 529 -14.68 -136.53 -66.66
N ASP A 530 -15.99 -136.63 -66.91
CA ASP A 530 -16.89 -135.47 -66.92
C ASP A 530 -16.93 -134.76 -65.56
N SER A 531 -16.92 -135.53 -64.47
CA SER A 531 -16.87 -134.99 -63.10
C SER A 531 -15.56 -134.27 -62.82
N ILE A 532 -14.44 -134.82 -63.29
CA ILE A 532 -13.10 -134.21 -63.20
C ILE A 532 -13.06 -132.88 -63.97
N SER A 533 -13.57 -132.84 -65.20
CA SER A 533 -13.66 -131.60 -65.99
C SER A 533 -14.45 -130.51 -65.27
N ARG A 534 -15.61 -130.86 -64.69
CA ARG A 534 -16.41 -129.93 -63.87
C ARG A 534 -15.66 -129.46 -62.62
N LEU A 535 -14.93 -130.35 -61.95
CA LEU A 535 -14.14 -130.02 -60.76
C LEU A 535 -13.01 -129.03 -61.08
N VAL A 536 -12.32 -129.19 -62.21
CA VAL A 536 -11.28 -128.24 -62.66
C VAL A 536 -11.88 -126.85 -62.87
N VAL A 537 -12.96 -126.73 -63.66
CA VAL A 537 -13.61 -125.44 -63.92
C VAL A 537 -14.09 -124.77 -62.62
N THR A 538 -14.64 -125.56 -61.70
CA THR A 538 -15.11 -125.05 -60.39
C THR A 538 -13.93 -124.59 -59.52
N SER A 539 -12.80 -125.31 -59.55
CA SER A 539 -11.60 -124.97 -58.78
C SER A 539 -10.87 -123.76 -59.34
N GLU A 540 -10.83 -123.57 -60.66
CA GLU A 540 -10.31 -122.34 -61.31
C GLU A 540 -11.17 -121.13 -60.96
N LYS A 541 -12.50 -121.29 -60.98
CA LYS A 541 -13.43 -120.25 -60.50
C LYS A 541 -13.20 -119.95 -59.01
N GLY A 542 -12.95 -120.98 -58.19
CA GLY A 542 -12.55 -120.84 -56.80
C GLY A 542 -11.27 -120.04 -56.62
N ALA A 543 -10.25 -120.31 -57.44
CA ALA A 543 -8.96 -119.60 -57.44
C ALA A 543 -9.15 -118.09 -57.69
N LYS A 544 -10.02 -117.73 -58.65
CA LYS A 544 -10.37 -116.32 -58.90
C LYS A 544 -11.05 -115.68 -57.69
N GLY A 545 -11.98 -116.38 -57.03
CA GLY A 545 -12.64 -115.87 -55.83
C GLY A 545 -11.68 -115.65 -54.65
N ILE A 546 -10.68 -116.52 -54.50
CA ILE A 546 -9.62 -116.38 -53.49
C ILE A 546 -8.75 -115.14 -53.78
N GLU A 547 -8.36 -114.91 -55.04
CA GLU A 547 -7.59 -113.73 -55.45
C GLU A 547 -8.35 -112.42 -55.19
N GLU A 548 -9.64 -112.36 -55.56
CA GLU A 548 -10.50 -111.21 -55.25
C GLU A 548 -10.62 -110.99 -53.72
N GLY A 549 -10.69 -112.08 -52.94
CA GLY A 549 -10.70 -112.06 -51.48
C GLY A 549 -9.42 -111.50 -50.88
N MET A 550 -8.25 -111.88 -51.40
CA MET A 550 -6.96 -111.31 -50.98
C MET A 550 -6.88 -109.81 -51.28
N GLN A 551 -7.27 -109.38 -52.49
CA GLN A 551 -7.25 -107.95 -52.86
C GLN A 551 -8.22 -107.10 -52.05
N ALA A 552 -9.43 -107.62 -51.78
CA ALA A 552 -10.39 -106.96 -50.90
C ALA A 552 -9.85 -106.85 -49.47
N SER A 553 -9.17 -107.89 -48.99
CA SER A 553 -8.60 -107.92 -47.65
C SER A 553 -7.44 -106.95 -47.49
N GLY A 554 -6.52 -106.91 -48.45
CA GLY A 554 -5.39 -105.98 -48.46
C GLY A 554 -5.83 -104.52 -48.51
N ARG A 555 -6.80 -104.17 -49.37
CA ARG A 555 -7.36 -102.80 -49.42
C ARG A 555 -8.05 -102.40 -48.11
N THR A 556 -8.69 -103.35 -47.44
CA THR A 556 -9.31 -103.09 -46.12
C THR A 556 -8.24 -102.83 -45.06
N ALA A 557 -7.15 -103.60 -45.05
CA ALA A 557 -6.02 -103.38 -44.15
C ALA A 557 -5.37 -102.00 -44.36
N GLU A 558 -5.16 -101.58 -45.61
CA GLU A 558 -4.63 -100.25 -45.94
C GLU A 558 -5.53 -99.11 -45.41
N ARG A 559 -6.85 -99.23 -45.58
CA ARG A 559 -7.82 -98.26 -45.05
C ARG A 559 -7.82 -98.20 -43.52
N LEU A 560 -7.66 -99.35 -42.86
CA LEU A 560 -7.58 -99.41 -41.40
C LEU A 560 -6.30 -98.75 -40.89
N ASN A 561 -5.16 -98.92 -41.58
CA ASN A 561 -3.94 -98.18 -41.28
C ASN A 561 -4.11 -96.66 -41.49
N GLY A 562 -4.85 -96.23 -42.52
CA GLY A 562 -5.20 -94.81 -42.67
C GLY A 562 -6.02 -94.27 -41.47
N LEU A 563 -6.97 -95.06 -40.95
CA LEU A 563 -7.72 -94.69 -39.74
C LEU A 563 -6.84 -94.61 -38.49
N VAL A 564 -5.79 -95.41 -38.39
CA VAL A 564 -4.80 -95.34 -37.30
C VAL A 564 -4.09 -93.97 -37.33
N GLU A 565 -3.66 -93.51 -38.50
CA GLU A 565 -3.03 -92.20 -38.69
C GLU A 565 -4.00 -91.04 -38.37
N ASP A 566 -5.22 -91.08 -38.93
CA ASP A 566 -6.26 -90.08 -38.68
C ASP A 566 -6.64 -89.99 -37.18
N ALA A 567 -6.70 -91.13 -36.49
CA ALA A 567 -6.97 -91.19 -35.07
C ALA A 567 -5.83 -90.55 -34.25
N SER A 568 -4.58 -90.84 -34.59
CA SER A 568 -3.42 -90.21 -33.94
C SER A 568 -3.44 -88.69 -34.12
N GLN A 569 -3.68 -88.20 -35.34
CA GLN A 569 -3.74 -86.77 -35.61
C GLN A 569 -4.90 -86.08 -34.87
N SER A 570 -6.03 -86.77 -34.73
CA SER A 570 -7.19 -86.28 -33.97
C SER A 570 -6.87 -86.15 -32.48
N ALA A 571 -6.16 -87.13 -31.90
CA ALA A 571 -5.72 -87.07 -30.51
C ALA A 571 -4.75 -85.90 -30.27
N ASP A 572 -3.75 -85.73 -31.14
CA ASP A 572 -2.79 -84.62 -31.04
C ASP A 572 -3.47 -83.24 -31.13
N SER A 573 -4.42 -83.10 -32.06
CA SER A 573 -5.19 -81.86 -32.24
C SER A 573 -6.04 -81.54 -31.00
N ALA A 574 -6.72 -82.55 -30.44
CA ALA A 574 -7.50 -82.39 -29.23
C ALA A 574 -6.63 -82.03 -28.01
N GLN A 575 -5.42 -82.61 -27.90
CA GLN A 575 -4.45 -82.24 -26.88
C GLN A 575 -4.03 -80.76 -26.97
N GLN A 576 -3.76 -80.27 -28.19
CA GLN A 576 -3.42 -78.87 -28.43
C GLN A 576 -4.56 -77.91 -28.11
N ILE A 577 -5.81 -78.28 -28.44
CA ILE A 577 -7.00 -77.52 -28.07
C ILE A 577 -7.09 -77.42 -26.54
N SER A 578 -6.99 -78.55 -25.83
CA SER A 578 -7.03 -78.58 -24.36
C SER A 578 -5.98 -77.66 -23.72
N LEU A 579 -4.73 -77.69 -24.20
CA LEU A 579 -3.66 -76.80 -23.73
C LEU A 579 -3.98 -75.31 -23.97
N SER A 580 -4.45 -74.97 -25.17
CA SER A 580 -4.82 -73.59 -25.54
C SER A 580 -5.98 -73.08 -24.69
N THR A 581 -6.95 -73.93 -24.43
CA THR A 581 -8.11 -73.63 -23.60
C THR A 581 -7.74 -73.48 -22.12
N GLN A 582 -6.76 -74.24 -21.62
CA GLN A 582 -6.23 -74.06 -20.27
C GLN A 582 -5.50 -72.70 -20.12
N GLN A 583 -4.82 -72.24 -21.17
CA GLN A 583 -4.25 -70.89 -21.22
C GLN A 583 -5.35 -69.82 -21.23
N GLN A 584 -6.41 -69.99 -22.03
CA GLN A 584 -7.57 -69.08 -22.04
C GLN A 584 -8.20 -68.96 -20.65
N LYS A 585 -8.42 -70.08 -19.94
CA LYS A 585 -8.92 -70.09 -18.57
C LYS A 585 -8.03 -69.30 -17.60
N THR A 586 -6.72 -69.41 -17.76
CA THR A 586 -5.76 -68.65 -16.95
C THR A 586 -5.83 -67.15 -17.26
N ALA A 587 -5.89 -66.79 -18.54
CA ALA A 587 -6.05 -65.41 -18.98
C ALA A 587 -7.36 -64.79 -18.47
N SER A 588 -8.49 -65.50 -18.55
CA SER A 588 -9.78 -65.03 -18.02
C SER A 588 -9.70 -64.74 -16.52
N LYS A 589 -9.03 -65.59 -15.73
CA LYS A 589 -8.81 -65.34 -14.29
C LYS A 589 -7.96 -64.09 -14.02
N GLN A 590 -6.93 -63.86 -14.84
CA GLN A 590 -6.11 -62.65 -14.73
C GLN A 590 -6.93 -61.40 -15.06
N VAL A 591 -7.78 -61.45 -16.09
CA VAL A 591 -8.70 -60.35 -16.42
C VAL A 591 -9.67 -60.07 -15.27
N VAL A 592 -10.29 -61.10 -14.68
CA VAL A 592 -11.16 -60.93 -13.50
C VAL A 592 -10.42 -60.27 -12.33
N THR A 593 -9.14 -60.61 -12.13
CA THR A 593 -8.33 -59.98 -11.08
C THR A 593 -8.10 -58.50 -11.37
N ALA A 594 -7.76 -58.13 -12.60
CA ALA A 594 -7.60 -56.74 -13.02
C ALA A 594 -8.93 -55.95 -12.91
N LEU A 595 -10.07 -56.57 -13.23
CA LEU A 595 -11.39 -55.95 -13.07
C LEU A 595 -11.70 -55.65 -11.60
N ARG A 596 -11.30 -56.50 -10.65
CA ARG A 596 -11.45 -56.22 -9.22
C ARG A 596 -10.64 -55.00 -8.77
N GLU A 597 -9.44 -54.81 -9.32
CA GLU A 597 -8.65 -53.60 -9.08
C GLU A 597 -9.34 -52.35 -9.63
N ILE A 598 -9.98 -52.44 -10.81
CA ILE A 598 -10.78 -51.35 -11.38
C ILE A 598 -11.98 -51.02 -10.49
N VAL A 599 -12.69 -52.03 -9.95
CA VAL A 599 -13.79 -51.80 -8.98
C VAL A 599 -13.28 -51.04 -7.76
N SER A 600 -12.12 -51.43 -7.21
CA SER A 600 -11.52 -50.74 -6.06
C SER A 600 -11.16 -49.28 -6.40
N ALA A 601 -10.55 -49.04 -7.57
CA ALA A 601 -10.22 -47.70 -8.04
C ALA A 601 -11.47 -46.84 -8.28
N SER A 602 -12.54 -47.42 -8.83
CA SER A 602 -13.84 -46.78 -9.01
C SER A 602 -14.48 -46.39 -7.67
N SER A 603 -14.42 -47.28 -6.66
CA SER A 603 -14.88 -46.97 -5.30
C SER A 603 -14.11 -45.80 -4.68
N ASN A 604 -12.78 -45.77 -4.81
CA ASN A 604 -11.96 -44.66 -4.33
C ASN A 604 -12.30 -43.34 -5.06
N THR A 605 -12.56 -43.43 -6.36
CA THR A 605 -12.99 -42.28 -7.18
C THR A 605 -14.35 -41.75 -6.70
N ALA A 606 -15.31 -42.62 -6.41
CA ALA A 606 -16.61 -42.23 -5.86
C ALA A 606 -16.48 -41.53 -4.50
N GLU A 607 -15.56 -41.97 -3.64
CA GLU A 607 -15.27 -41.27 -2.39
C GLU A 607 -14.65 -39.89 -2.64
N ALA A 608 -13.69 -39.79 -3.55
CA ALA A 608 -13.05 -38.51 -3.92
C ALA A 608 -14.09 -37.51 -4.48
N ILE A 609 -14.98 -37.96 -5.36
CA ILE A 609 -16.10 -37.18 -5.90
C ILE A 609 -16.96 -36.60 -4.77
N ARG A 610 -17.33 -37.42 -3.76
CA ARG A 610 -18.10 -36.93 -2.61
C ARG A 610 -17.35 -35.85 -1.84
N ARG A 611 -16.05 -36.03 -1.60
CA ARG A 611 -15.23 -35.01 -0.91
C ARG A 611 -15.13 -33.72 -1.70
N ILE A 612 -14.91 -33.79 -3.02
CA ILE A 612 -14.85 -32.61 -3.89
C ILE A 612 -16.21 -31.91 -3.90
N SER A 613 -17.33 -32.63 -3.98
CA SER A 613 -18.68 -32.04 -3.89
C SER A 613 -18.87 -31.24 -2.60
N THR A 614 -18.42 -31.75 -1.45
CA THR A 614 -18.47 -31.03 -0.18
C THR A 614 -17.61 -29.77 -0.21
N ILE A 615 -16.35 -29.87 -0.67
CA ILE A 615 -15.43 -28.73 -0.76
C ILE A 615 -16.00 -27.65 -1.71
N SER A 616 -16.56 -28.02 -2.85
CA SER A 616 -17.19 -27.07 -3.78
C SER A 616 -18.38 -26.35 -3.15
N ARG A 617 -19.21 -27.04 -2.37
CA ARG A 617 -20.30 -26.39 -1.62
C ARG A 617 -19.78 -25.44 -0.54
N GLU A 618 -18.72 -25.82 0.17
CA GLU A 618 -18.05 -24.96 1.14
C GLU A 618 -17.46 -23.72 0.47
N MET A 619 -16.81 -23.86 -0.69
CA MET A 619 -16.29 -22.74 -1.48
C MET A 619 -17.40 -21.79 -1.95
N ALA A 620 -18.51 -22.34 -2.47
CA ALA A 620 -19.67 -21.53 -2.86
C ALA A 620 -20.26 -20.77 -1.66
N THR A 621 -20.35 -21.43 -0.50
CA THR A 621 -20.82 -20.83 0.75
C THR A 621 -19.88 -19.71 1.21
N LEU A 622 -18.56 -19.98 1.26
CA LEU A 622 -17.55 -19.01 1.65
C LEU A 622 -17.54 -17.80 0.72
N SER A 623 -17.67 -18.02 -0.58
CA SER A 623 -17.78 -16.93 -1.55
C SER A 623 -19.04 -16.09 -1.35
N SER A 624 -20.18 -16.71 -1.02
CA SER A 624 -21.41 -15.99 -0.71
C SER A 624 -21.27 -15.19 0.59
N SER A 625 -20.62 -15.76 1.61
CA SER A 625 -20.35 -15.06 2.86
C SER A 625 -19.39 -13.88 2.65
N LEU A 626 -18.32 -14.07 1.87
CA LEU A 626 -17.39 -12.99 1.53
C LEU A 626 -18.11 -11.86 0.79
N LYS A 627 -18.98 -12.20 -0.17
CA LYS A 627 -19.84 -11.23 -0.87
C LYS A 627 -20.72 -10.44 0.12
N GLN A 628 -21.34 -11.13 1.07
CA GLN A 628 -22.19 -10.50 2.09
C GLN A 628 -21.39 -9.61 3.06
N GLU A 629 -20.17 -9.98 3.42
CA GLU A 629 -19.29 -9.15 4.26
C GLU A 629 -18.86 -7.85 3.56
N VAL A 630 -18.63 -7.90 2.25
CA VAL A 630 -18.25 -6.72 1.47
C VAL A 630 -19.46 -5.87 1.04
N GLU A 631 -20.67 -6.42 1.06
CA GLU A 631 -21.92 -5.73 0.70
C GLU A 631 -22.25 -4.53 1.61
N VAL A 632 -21.65 -4.48 2.82
CA VAL A 632 -21.72 -3.30 3.71
C VAL A 632 -21.05 -2.07 3.08
N PHE A 633 -20.10 -2.27 2.18
CA PHE A 633 -19.41 -1.19 1.48
C PHE A 633 -20.12 -0.84 0.17
N THR A 634 -20.63 0.38 0.06
CA THR A 634 -21.22 0.88 -1.18
C THR A 634 -20.13 1.37 -2.12
N LEU A 635 -19.98 0.68 -3.25
CA LEU A 635 -19.13 1.07 -4.37
C LEU A 635 -19.91 1.91 -5.36
N ASN A 636 -19.23 2.85 -6.02
CA ASN A 636 -19.87 3.60 -7.09
C ASN A 636 -19.86 2.70 -8.33
N SER A 637 -21.02 2.36 -8.87
CA SER A 637 -21.12 1.58 -10.11
C SER A 637 -20.79 2.47 -11.31
N GLU A 638 -19.61 3.06 -11.37
CA GLU A 638 -19.11 3.76 -12.54
C GLU A 638 -17.98 2.94 -13.17
N ALA A 639 -18.37 1.96 -14.00
CA ALA A 639 -17.78 1.65 -15.31
C ALA A 639 -18.15 0.23 -15.74
N GLY A 640 -18.69 0.07 -16.97
CA GLY A 640 -18.52 -1.19 -17.68
C GLY A 640 -19.63 -1.73 -18.57
N GLU A 641 -20.62 -0.95 -19.02
CA GLU A 641 -21.33 -1.32 -20.27
C GLU A 641 -20.40 -1.08 -21.48
N ALA A 642 -19.34 -1.87 -21.56
CA ALA A 642 -18.65 -2.10 -22.82
C ALA A 642 -19.50 -3.15 -23.56
N THR A 643 -20.35 -2.67 -24.45
CA THR A 643 -21.09 -3.46 -25.43
C THR A 643 -20.13 -4.46 -26.10
N PRO A 644 -20.38 -5.78 -26.08
CA PRO A 644 -19.59 -6.69 -26.89
C PRO A 644 -19.96 -6.43 -28.35
N ALA A 645 -18.98 -5.97 -29.13
CA ALA A 645 -19.08 -6.00 -30.58
C ALA A 645 -19.25 -7.47 -31.00
N ALA A 646 -20.43 -7.79 -31.50
CA ALA A 646 -20.71 -9.05 -32.18
C ALA A 646 -19.75 -9.17 -33.38
N ASN A 647 -18.72 -10.00 -33.24
CA ASN A 647 -17.88 -10.41 -34.35
C ASN A 647 -18.40 -11.75 -34.85
N ALA A 648 -19.13 -11.69 -35.96
CA ALA A 648 -19.45 -12.84 -36.79
C ALA A 648 -18.21 -13.26 -37.61
N GLY A 649 -17.98 -14.57 -37.71
CA GLY A 649 -16.96 -15.21 -38.56
C GLY A 649 -16.08 -16.12 -37.70
N HIS A 650 -16.20 -17.44 -37.73
CA HIS A 650 -16.27 -18.36 -38.87
C HIS A 650 -16.82 -19.73 -38.45
#